data_AF-A0A673WVM2-F1
#
_entry.id   AF-A0A673WVM2-F1
#
_cell.length_a   1.000
_cell.length_b   1.000
_cell.length_c   1.000
_cell.angle_alpha   90.00
_cell.angle_beta   90.00
_cell.angle_gamma   90.00
#
_symmetry.space_group_name_H-M   'P 1'
#
loop_
_entity.id
_entity.type
_entity.pdbx_description
1 polymer ?
#
loop_
_entity_poly.entity_id
_entity_poly.type
_entity_poly.pdbx_seq_one_letter_code
_entity_poly.pdbx_strand_id
1 'polypeptide(L)'
;MSLSNKLTLDKVDVKGKRVIMRVDFNVPMKDHNITNNQRIKAAVPTIKHCLDHGAKAVVLMSHLGRPDGNPMPDKFSLKPVAAELKSLLGKDVHFLKDCVGPEVEKACADPAAGSVILLENLRFHVAEEGKGKDASGNKGEGMEVLPEAQRELLLNILKKPPGVQRCEMDKGSKELWKALNNMMDVALDVHQKAWQAEPDALANSGTLQCIVSMENGHLIIQSPEEEGAGFGQEGQVSVSKPDNGANELKAQLTAEAEKRKKAEESLLKQGVALQKEQQRVAKLEKYWSETLQELQTLKWVTRRKCAPHDEAEELKKRLKIFQDLLCKTEEEKKCLREEIEDLNEECTVQRERIENLKREKGELQAKVVELVQVTESQDEQTQTGESSTVSHDVSCQTSTLIDGHRQMDNQAYLISVINQTDGLGKSHKNEVSQSCPSLVGVNHDACEYDSSALQKAQCTQEEEWWWDSEREMDDECYALNYQEPTNSTKATQDQIDSFRASLSKLGDVYVNDAFGTAHRAHSSMVGVNLSQKAAGFLMKKELDYFAMALEKPARPFLAILGGAKVKDKIQLINNMLDQVNEMIIGGGMAFTFLKVLNNMEIGNSLYDDEGAKIVKELMAKAEKNKVKINLPVDFITADKFDEHAKTGTATVAAGIPAGWMGLDCGPESNKHFAEAVGRAKQIVWNGPVGVFEFENFAKGTKSLMDKVVEVTKSGCVTIIGGGDTATCCAKWGTEDKVSHVSTGGGASLELLEGKVLPGVDALSSA
;
A
#
# COMPACT_ATOMS: atom_id res chain seq x y z
N MET A 1 -24.02 8.39 -4.77
CA MET A 1 -24.68 7.67 -5.87
C MET A 1 -25.68 6.70 -5.26
N SER A 2 -26.85 6.49 -5.87
CA SER A 2 -27.78 5.47 -5.38
C SER A 2 -27.47 4.10 -5.97
N LEU A 3 -27.49 3.07 -5.13
CA LEU A 3 -27.39 1.66 -5.51
C LEU A 3 -28.75 1.15 -6.03
N SER A 4 -29.85 1.67 -5.46
CA SER A 4 -31.23 1.30 -5.79
C SER A 4 -31.67 1.64 -7.22
N ASN A 5 -30.93 2.48 -7.95
CA ASN A 5 -31.36 3.03 -9.25
C ASN A 5 -30.56 2.51 -10.47
N LYS A 6 -29.89 1.35 -10.37
CA LYS A 6 -29.21 0.72 -11.50
C LYS A 6 -30.12 -0.26 -12.24
N LEU A 7 -29.97 -0.32 -13.56
CA LEU A 7 -30.71 -1.21 -14.46
C LEU A 7 -30.44 -2.67 -14.09
N THR A 8 -31.50 -3.48 -14.01
CA THR A 8 -31.42 -4.90 -13.65
C THR A 8 -31.95 -5.78 -14.78
N LEU A 9 -31.48 -7.02 -14.89
CA LEU A 9 -31.78 -7.92 -16.00
C LEU A 9 -33.29 -8.16 -16.20
N ASP A 10 -34.07 -8.19 -15.12
CA ASP A 10 -35.54 -8.29 -15.13
C ASP A 10 -36.26 -7.13 -15.87
N LYS A 11 -35.54 -6.05 -16.21
CA LYS A 11 -36.04 -4.88 -16.95
C LYS A 11 -35.51 -4.80 -18.39
N VAL A 12 -34.83 -5.82 -18.90
CA VAL A 12 -34.17 -5.79 -20.22
C VAL A 12 -34.75 -6.84 -21.17
N ASP A 13 -35.21 -6.41 -22.34
CA ASP A 13 -35.59 -7.33 -23.42
C ASP A 13 -34.35 -7.96 -24.06
N VAL A 14 -34.11 -9.23 -23.71
CA VAL A 14 -33.04 -10.07 -24.26
C VAL A 14 -33.49 -10.88 -25.49
N LYS A 15 -34.76 -10.81 -25.90
CA LYS A 15 -35.32 -11.69 -26.93
C LYS A 15 -34.64 -11.50 -28.29
N GLY A 16 -34.03 -12.58 -28.80
CA GLY A 16 -33.24 -12.54 -30.03
C GLY A 16 -31.91 -11.78 -29.92
N LYS A 17 -31.55 -11.26 -28.74
CA LYS A 17 -30.29 -10.55 -28.48
C LYS A 17 -29.17 -11.52 -28.13
N ARG A 18 -27.94 -11.13 -28.45
CA ARG A 18 -26.71 -11.70 -27.91
C ARG A 18 -26.40 -11.00 -26.59
N VAL A 19 -26.32 -11.73 -25.48
CA VAL A 19 -26.03 -11.16 -24.16
C VAL A 19 -24.58 -11.45 -23.81
N ILE A 20 -23.73 -10.42 -23.74
CA ILE A 20 -22.38 -10.55 -23.17
C ILE A 20 -22.48 -10.36 -21.66
N MET A 21 -22.06 -11.38 -20.90
CA MET A 21 -22.27 -11.46 -19.46
C MET A 21 -20.94 -11.65 -18.72
N ARG A 22 -20.64 -10.73 -17.82
CA ARG A 22 -19.46 -10.77 -16.95
C ARG A 22 -19.82 -11.49 -15.66
N VAL A 23 -19.25 -12.68 -15.48
CA VAL A 23 -19.52 -13.56 -14.33
C VAL A 23 -18.26 -13.78 -13.51
N ASP A 24 -18.40 -14.04 -12.21
CA ASP A 24 -17.29 -14.42 -11.34
C ASP A 24 -17.19 -15.94 -11.22
N PHE A 25 -16.30 -16.55 -12.00
CA PHE A 25 -15.94 -17.96 -11.95
C PHE A 25 -14.52 -18.16 -11.39
N ASN A 26 -14.05 -17.24 -10.53
CA ASN A 26 -12.79 -17.39 -9.81
C ASN A 26 -12.93 -18.42 -8.66
N VAL A 27 -13.12 -19.68 -9.04
CA VAL A 27 -13.32 -20.82 -8.14
C VAL A 27 -11.97 -21.36 -7.61
N PRO A 28 -11.95 -21.92 -6.39
CA PRO A 28 -10.78 -22.62 -5.90
C PRO A 28 -10.54 -23.91 -6.71
N MET A 29 -9.29 -24.07 -7.16
CA MET A 29 -8.83 -25.19 -7.99
C MET A 29 -7.76 -25.98 -7.24
N LYS A 30 -7.81 -27.31 -7.33
CA LYS A 30 -6.74 -28.21 -6.89
C LYS A 30 -6.53 -29.26 -7.97
N ASP A 31 -5.29 -29.44 -8.43
CA ASP A 31 -4.92 -30.45 -9.43
C ASP A 31 -5.83 -30.40 -10.67
N HIS A 32 -6.09 -29.18 -11.18
CA HIS A 32 -7.01 -28.82 -12.27
C HIS A 32 -8.51 -29.15 -12.05
N ASN A 33 -8.89 -29.64 -10.87
CA ASN A 33 -10.26 -29.91 -10.47
C ASN A 33 -10.84 -28.74 -9.64
N ILE A 34 -12.13 -28.46 -9.82
CA ILE A 34 -12.87 -27.44 -9.07
C ILE A 34 -13.20 -28.00 -7.68
N THR A 35 -12.72 -27.36 -6.61
CA THR A 35 -12.99 -27.84 -5.24
C THR A 35 -14.27 -27.26 -4.62
N ASN A 36 -14.74 -26.12 -5.13
CA ASN A 36 -16.06 -25.57 -4.80
C ASN A 36 -16.70 -24.91 -6.04
N ASN A 37 -17.87 -25.41 -6.47
CA ASN A 37 -18.64 -24.92 -7.62
C ASN A 37 -19.68 -23.83 -7.29
N GLN A 38 -19.72 -23.33 -6.05
CA GLN A 38 -20.69 -22.35 -5.56
C GLN A 38 -20.78 -21.08 -6.41
N ARG A 39 -19.64 -20.48 -6.82
CA ARG A 39 -19.66 -19.29 -7.69
C ARG A 39 -20.28 -19.57 -9.06
N ILE A 40 -20.06 -20.77 -9.61
CA ILE A 40 -20.64 -21.20 -10.89
C ILE A 40 -22.15 -21.37 -10.76
N LYS A 41 -22.60 -22.07 -9.70
CA LYS A 41 -24.03 -22.22 -9.36
C LYS A 41 -24.72 -20.87 -9.15
N ALA A 42 -24.05 -19.88 -8.56
CA ALA A 42 -24.63 -18.57 -8.26
C ALA A 42 -24.98 -17.75 -9.52
N ALA A 43 -24.28 -17.96 -10.64
CA ALA A 43 -24.59 -17.30 -11.92
C ALA A 43 -25.69 -18.02 -12.73
N VAL A 44 -26.00 -19.29 -12.42
CA VAL A 44 -26.98 -20.10 -13.18
C VAL A 44 -28.37 -19.44 -13.30
N PRO A 45 -28.95 -18.77 -12.28
CA PRO A 45 -30.23 -18.08 -12.42
C PRO A 45 -30.22 -16.99 -13.50
N THR A 46 -29.16 -16.18 -13.54
CA THR A 46 -28.97 -15.10 -14.52
C THR A 46 -28.82 -15.67 -15.94
N ILE A 47 -28.04 -16.74 -16.09
CA ILE A 47 -27.84 -17.44 -17.37
C ILE A 47 -29.15 -18.07 -17.87
N LYS A 48 -29.88 -18.78 -17.00
CA LYS A 48 -31.15 -19.43 -17.36
C LYS A 48 -32.19 -18.40 -17.76
N HIS A 49 -32.37 -17.33 -17.00
CA HIS A 49 -33.32 -16.26 -17.34
C HIS A 49 -33.07 -15.70 -18.75
N CYS A 50 -31.82 -15.43 -19.15
CA CYS A 50 -31.52 -15.01 -20.52
C CYS A 50 -31.98 -16.03 -21.57
N LEU A 51 -31.72 -17.33 -21.35
CA LEU A 51 -32.13 -18.40 -22.26
C LEU A 51 -33.65 -18.57 -22.31
N ASP A 52 -34.32 -18.54 -21.16
CA ASP A 52 -35.76 -18.74 -21.01
C ASP A 52 -36.57 -17.59 -21.64
N HIS A 53 -36.01 -16.37 -21.63
CA HIS A 53 -36.58 -15.19 -22.31
C HIS A 53 -36.15 -15.08 -23.79
N GLY A 54 -35.50 -16.12 -24.33
CA GLY A 54 -35.23 -16.27 -25.76
C GLY A 54 -34.02 -15.50 -26.27
N ALA A 55 -32.98 -15.30 -25.45
CA ALA A 55 -31.69 -14.78 -25.93
C ALA A 55 -31.12 -15.64 -27.06
N LYS A 56 -30.61 -14.99 -28.10
CA LYS A 56 -29.95 -15.65 -29.24
C LYS A 56 -28.67 -16.34 -28.79
N ALA A 57 -27.89 -15.74 -27.91
CA ALA A 57 -26.81 -16.40 -27.19
C ALA A 57 -26.50 -15.71 -25.85
N VAL A 58 -25.87 -16.45 -24.95
CA VAL A 58 -25.23 -15.93 -23.73
C VAL A 58 -23.73 -16.17 -23.84
N VAL A 59 -22.96 -15.09 -23.97
CA VAL A 59 -21.49 -15.09 -24.07
C VAL A 59 -20.91 -14.74 -22.70
N LEU A 60 -20.39 -15.76 -22.01
CA LEU A 60 -19.86 -15.66 -20.66
C LEU A 60 -18.37 -15.31 -20.72
N MET A 61 -17.98 -14.28 -20.00
CA MET A 61 -16.57 -13.92 -19.80
C MET A 61 -16.22 -13.85 -18.32
N SER A 62 -15.17 -14.57 -17.90
CA SER A 62 -14.75 -14.60 -16.50
C SER A 62 -13.23 -14.40 -16.33
N HIS A 63 -12.73 -14.59 -15.12
CA HIS A 63 -11.30 -14.65 -14.82
C HIS A 63 -11.04 -15.78 -13.83
N LEU A 64 -9.81 -16.30 -13.81
CA LEU A 64 -9.40 -17.33 -12.85
C LEU A 64 -7.97 -17.05 -12.36
N GLY A 65 -7.77 -17.05 -11.05
CA GLY A 65 -6.46 -16.88 -10.42
C GLY A 65 -5.77 -15.55 -10.77
N ARG A 66 -4.44 -15.62 -10.90
CA ARG A 66 -3.55 -14.49 -11.17
C ARG A 66 -2.49 -14.88 -12.22
N PRO A 67 -2.85 -14.87 -13.51
CA PRO A 67 -1.90 -15.00 -14.63
C PRO A 67 -1.19 -13.67 -14.97
N ASP A 68 -1.54 -12.57 -14.29
CA ASP A 68 -0.89 -11.26 -14.35
C ASP A 68 -0.59 -10.76 -15.79
N GLY A 69 -1.55 -10.91 -16.72
CA GLY A 69 -1.45 -10.42 -18.09
C GLY A 69 -0.80 -11.38 -19.11
N ASN A 70 -0.50 -12.63 -18.72
CA ASN A 70 0.17 -13.62 -19.56
C ASN A 70 -0.74 -14.85 -19.81
N PRO A 71 -0.79 -15.44 -21.02
CA PRO A 71 -1.51 -16.69 -21.26
C PRO A 71 -0.93 -17.86 -20.45
N MET A 72 -1.74 -18.43 -19.55
CA MET A 72 -1.37 -19.59 -18.71
C MET A 72 -2.42 -20.70 -18.78
N PRO A 73 -2.70 -21.28 -19.98
CA PRO A 73 -3.83 -22.18 -20.20
C PRO A 73 -3.79 -23.41 -19.29
N ASP A 74 -2.63 -24.05 -19.10
CA ASP A 74 -2.54 -25.27 -18.29
C ASP A 74 -2.87 -25.01 -16.80
N LYS A 75 -2.58 -23.81 -16.29
CA LYS A 75 -2.70 -23.47 -14.86
C LYS A 75 -4.00 -22.74 -14.51
N PHE A 76 -4.48 -21.87 -15.40
CA PHE A 76 -5.57 -20.92 -15.11
C PHE A 76 -6.62 -20.82 -16.24
N SER A 77 -6.74 -21.82 -17.12
CA SER A 77 -7.84 -21.88 -18.09
C SER A 77 -9.21 -22.07 -17.43
N LEU A 78 -10.24 -21.46 -18.01
CA LEU A 78 -11.65 -21.67 -17.66
C LEU A 78 -12.25 -22.95 -18.29
N LYS A 79 -11.47 -23.74 -19.03
CA LYS A 79 -11.94 -25.00 -19.64
C LYS A 79 -12.59 -26.00 -18.65
N PRO A 80 -12.11 -26.20 -17.41
CA PRO A 80 -12.81 -27.04 -16.43
C PRO A 80 -14.18 -26.48 -16.02
N VAL A 81 -14.29 -25.14 -15.95
CA VAL A 81 -15.54 -24.43 -15.64
C VAL A 81 -16.58 -24.63 -16.75
N ALA A 82 -16.17 -24.72 -18.01
CA ALA A 82 -17.08 -25.04 -19.12
C ALA A 82 -17.77 -26.40 -18.93
N ALA A 83 -17.03 -27.41 -18.47
CA ALA A 83 -17.55 -28.76 -18.23
C ALA A 83 -18.53 -28.79 -17.03
N GLU A 84 -18.16 -28.15 -15.93
CA GLU A 84 -19.02 -28.01 -14.75
C GLU A 84 -20.31 -27.22 -15.06
N LEU A 85 -20.19 -26.12 -15.79
CA LEU A 85 -21.35 -25.32 -16.19
C LEU A 85 -22.28 -26.09 -17.15
N LYS A 86 -21.73 -26.89 -18.08
CA LYS A 86 -22.52 -27.80 -18.93
C LYS A 86 -23.34 -28.79 -18.08
N SER A 87 -22.74 -29.33 -17.00
CA SER A 87 -23.43 -30.21 -16.04
C SER A 87 -24.58 -29.47 -15.34
N LEU A 88 -24.32 -28.28 -14.79
CA LEU A 88 -25.30 -27.47 -14.04
C LEU A 88 -26.45 -26.89 -14.89
N LEU A 89 -26.19 -26.62 -16.18
CA LEU A 89 -27.20 -26.13 -17.11
C LEU A 89 -28.00 -27.25 -17.80
N GLY A 90 -27.44 -28.46 -17.91
CA GLY A 90 -28.00 -29.53 -18.75
C GLY A 90 -27.95 -29.20 -20.25
N LYS A 91 -27.03 -28.31 -20.67
CA LYS A 91 -26.94 -27.76 -22.03
C LYS A 91 -25.48 -27.60 -22.44
N ASP A 92 -25.18 -27.75 -23.72
CA ASP A 92 -23.84 -27.55 -24.25
C ASP A 92 -23.33 -26.12 -24.02
N VAL A 93 -22.09 -26.03 -23.52
CA VAL A 93 -21.33 -24.79 -23.35
C VAL A 93 -20.17 -24.84 -24.33
N HIS A 94 -20.17 -23.95 -25.32
CA HIS A 94 -19.10 -23.86 -26.30
C HIS A 94 -17.92 -23.08 -25.72
N PHE A 95 -16.79 -23.75 -25.50
CA PHE A 95 -15.60 -23.12 -24.93
C PHE A 95 -14.66 -22.59 -26.02
N LEU A 96 -14.36 -21.30 -25.98
CA LEU A 96 -13.38 -20.65 -26.84
C LEU A 96 -12.04 -20.50 -26.12
N LYS A 97 -10.93 -20.70 -26.83
CA LYS A 97 -9.55 -20.66 -26.29
C LYS A 97 -9.01 -19.25 -26.07
N ASP A 98 -9.77 -18.23 -26.45
CA ASP A 98 -9.47 -16.81 -26.26
C ASP A 98 -10.80 -16.10 -25.94
N CYS A 99 -10.73 -14.81 -25.63
CA CYS A 99 -11.85 -13.94 -25.33
C CYS A 99 -12.01 -12.75 -26.30
N VAL A 100 -11.04 -12.53 -27.19
CA VAL A 100 -11.04 -11.43 -28.17
C VAL A 100 -10.51 -11.90 -29.52
N GLY A 101 -10.55 -11.03 -30.53
CA GLY A 101 -9.97 -11.27 -31.85
C GLY A 101 -10.89 -11.99 -32.85
N PRO A 102 -10.43 -12.17 -34.10
CA PRO A 102 -11.30 -12.48 -35.24
C PRO A 102 -11.97 -13.85 -35.18
N GLU A 103 -11.39 -14.84 -34.48
CA GLU A 103 -12.03 -16.15 -34.29
C GLU A 103 -13.17 -16.08 -33.27
N VAL A 104 -12.99 -15.33 -32.17
CA VAL A 104 -14.01 -15.15 -31.13
C VAL A 104 -15.14 -14.25 -31.63
N GLU A 105 -14.82 -13.16 -32.32
CA GLU A 105 -15.78 -12.32 -33.04
C GLU A 105 -16.55 -13.16 -34.08
N LYS A 106 -15.82 -14.01 -34.84
CA LYS A 106 -16.33 -15.09 -35.69
C LYS A 106 -17.45 -15.90 -35.02
N ALA A 107 -17.13 -16.56 -33.91
CA ALA A 107 -18.05 -17.43 -33.19
C ALA A 107 -19.24 -16.70 -32.53
N CYS A 108 -19.07 -15.44 -32.13
CA CYS A 108 -20.08 -14.66 -31.42
C CYS A 108 -20.94 -13.76 -32.33
N ALA A 109 -20.64 -13.66 -33.64
CA ALA A 109 -21.39 -12.80 -34.56
C ALA A 109 -22.83 -13.30 -34.81
N ASP A 110 -22.99 -14.55 -35.24
CA ASP A 110 -24.30 -15.16 -35.53
C ASP A 110 -24.40 -16.61 -35.00
N PRO A 111 -24.38 -16.81 -33.66
CA PRO A 111 -24.57 -18.11 -33.06
C PRO A 111 -26.03 -18.60 -33.13
N ALA A 112 -26.21 -19.92 -33.11
CA ALA A 112 -27.53 -20.56 -33.07
C ALA A 112 -28.34 -20.16 -31.82
N ALA A 113 -29.67 -20.05 -31.97
CA ALA A 113 -30.55 -19.52 -30.93
C ALA A 113 -30.45 -20.28 -29.59
N GLY A 114 -30.24 -19.54 -28.50
CA GLY A 114 -30.01 -20.08 -27.17
C GLY A 114 -28.62 -20.69 -26.95
N SER A 115 -27.61 -20.39 -27.77
CA SER A 115 -26.23 -20.87 -27.54
C SER A 115 -25.67 -20.34 -26.21
N VAL A 116 -24.89 -21.15 -25.51
CA VAL A 116 -24.08 -20.72 -24.37
C VAL A 116 -22.61 -20.83 -24.76
N ILE A 117 -21.88 -19.72 -24.67
CA ILE A 117 -20.45 -19.64 -25.02
C ILE A 117 -19.70 -19.25 -23.75
N LEU A 118 -18.59 -19.90 -23.44
CA LEU A 118 -17.65 -19.47 -22.39
C LEU A 118 -16.32 -19.11 -23.04
N LEU A 119 -15.90 -17.86 -22.84
CA LEU A 119 -14.60 -17.36 -23.26
C LEU A 119 -13.49 -17.80 -22.30
N GLU A 120 -12.25 -17.77 -22.77
CA GLU A 120 -11.08 -17.99 -21.92
C GLU A 120 -10.86 -16.83 -20.91
N ASN A 121 -10.05 -17.09 -19.90
CA ASN A 121 -9.69 -16.19 -18.79
C ASN A 121 -9.19 -14.82 -19.27
N LEU A 122 -9.97 -13.75 -19.04
CA LEU A 122 -9.60 -12.40 -19.52
C LEU A 122 -8.25 -11.89 -18.99
N ARG A 123 -7.78 -12.36 -17.82
CA ARG A 123 -6.48 -11.94 -17.26
C ARG A 123 -5.27 -12.51 -18.05
N PHE A 124 -5.48 -13.37 -19.04
CA PHE A 124 -4.44 -13.72 -20.02
C PHE A 124 -4.06 -12.52 -20.90
N HIS A 125 -4.90 -11.48 -20.95
CA HIS A 125 -4.62 -10.22 -21.63
C HIS A 125 -4.33 -9.12 -20.62
N VAL A 126 -3.15 -8.50 -20.71
CA VAL A 126 -2.75 -7.33 -19.89
C VAL A 126 -3.76 -6.16 -19.96
N ALA A 127 -4.50 -6.06 -21.07
CA ALA A 127 -5.55 -5.05 -21.30
C ALA A 127 -6.80 -5.20 -20.42
N GLU A 128 -7.02 -6.33 -19.72
CA GLU A 128 -8.11 -6.47 -18.74
C GLU A 128 -7.83 -5.67 -17.46
N GLU A 129 -6.63 -5.80 -16.89
CA GLU A 129 -6.24 -5.14 -15.63
C GLU A 129 -5.44 -3.83 -15.86
N GLY A 130 -5.08 -3.52 -17.11
CA GLY A 130 -4.27 -2.36 -17.52
C GLY A 130 -2.77 -2.47 -17.19
N LYS A 131 -2.40 -3.44 -16.34
CA LYS A 131 -1.02 -3.73 -15.93
C LYS A 131 -0.88 -5.22 -15.62
N GLY A 132 0.30 -5.76 -15.90
CA GLY A 132 0.67 -7.15 -15.67
C GLY A 132 2.10 -7.28 -15.17
N LYS A 133 2.62 -8.50 -15.24
CA LYS A 133 4.03 -8.83 -15.01
C LYS A 133 4.69 -9.23 -16.33
N ASP A 134 5.99 -9.03 -16.41
CA ASP A 134 6.80 -9.75 -17.39
C ASP A 134 6.78 -11.28 -17.14
N ALA A 135 7.27 -12.07 -18.09
CA ALA A 135 7.38 -13.52 -17.94
C ALA A 135 8.38 -13.94 -16.84
N SER A 136 9.19 -13.00 -16.34
CA SER A 136 10.17 -13.18 -15.25
C SER A 136 9.55 -12.99 -13.86
N GLY A 137 8.37 -12.38 -13.76
CA GLY A 137 7.60 -12.22 -12.54
C GLY A 137 7.74 -10.86 -11.82
N ASN A 138 8.33 -9.84 -12.44
CA ASN A 138 8.59 -8.54 -11.81
C ASN A 138 7.36 -7.62 -11.77
N LYS A 139 7.43 -6.57 -10.93
CA LYS A 139 6.46 -5.45 -10.89
C LYS A 139 7.22 -4.14 -10.85
N GLY A 140 6.76 -3.16 -11.64
CA GLY A 140 7.32 -1.81 -11.68
C GLY A 140 6.36 -0.76 -11.15
N GLU A 141 6.93 0.27 -10.53
CA GLU A 141 6.36 1.61 -10.37
C GLU A 141 6.98 2.50 -11.47
N GLY A 142 6.27 3.53 -11.96
CA GLY A 142 6.60 4.16 -13.25
C GLY A 142 6.90 5.66 -13.19
N MET A 143 7.71 6.13 -14.14
CA MET A 143 8.08 7.53 -14.38
C MET A 143 8.11 7.81 -15.90
N GLU A 144 8.13 9.09 -16.30
CA GLU A 144 8.11 9.53 -17.71
C GLU A 144 9.44 9.31 -18.45
N VAL A 145 9.42 9.42 -19.79
CA VAL A 145 10.52 9.02 -20.69
C VAL A 145 11.08 10.22 -21.46
N LEU A 146 12.41 10.25 -21.62
CA LEU A 146 13.17 11.32 -22.26
C LEU A 146 12.94 11.47 -23.77
N PRO A 147 13.20 12.67 -24.36
CA PRO A 147 13.01 12.94 -25.78
C PRO A 147 13.93 12.14 -26.73
N GLU A 148 13.43 11.96 -27.95
CA GLU A 148 13.91 11.04 -28.99
C GLU A 148 15.40 11.23 -29.38
N ALA A 149 15.89 12.47 -29.40
CA ALA A 149 17.25 12.81 -29.84
C ALA A 149 18.39 12.20 -28.99
N GLN A 150 18.14 11.84 -27.72
CA GLN A 150 19.14 11.16 -26.89
C GLN A 150 19.21 9.64 -27.17
N ARG A 151 18.19 9.07 -27.83
CA ARG A 151 18.01 7.63 -27.99
C ARG A 151 18.82 7.04 -29.15
N GLU A 152 19.07 7.83 -30.18
CA GLU A 152 19.90 7.41 -31.33
C GLU A 152 21.37 7.17 -30.96
N LEU A 153 21.88 7.91 -29.96
CA LEU A 153 23.30 7.88 -29.58
C LEU A 153 23.74 6.51 -29.01
N LEU A 154 22.90 5.86 -28.19
CA LEU A 154 23.23 4.54 -27.61
C LEU A 154 23.19 3.40 -28.64
N LEU A 155 22.27 3.45 -29.60
CA LEU A 155 22.01 2.33 -30.53
C LEU A 155 23.18 2.00 -31.47
N ASN A 156 24.17 2.89 -31.58
CA ASN A 156 25.38 2.70 -32.38
C ASN A 156 26.44 1.82 -31.70
N ILE A 157 26.37 1.62 -30.37
CA ILE A 157 27.45 0.96 -29.59
C ILE A 157 27.35 -0.58 -29.62
N LEU A 158 26.14 -1.14 -29.75
CA LEU A 158 25.84 -2.52 -29.31
C LEU A 158 25.88 -3.62 -30.42
N LYS A 159 26.24 -3.30 -31.67
CA LYS A 159 25.95 -4.17 -32.84
C LYS A 159 27.11 -5.07 -33.34
N LYS A 160 27.71 -5.96 -32.53
CA LYS A 160 28.64 -7.03 -33.03
C LYS A 160 28.49 -8.40 -32.31
N PRO A 161 28.39 -9.57 -33.03
CA PRO A 161 28.01 -10.87 -32.45
C PRO A 161 29.16 -11.93 -32.29
N PRO A 162 28.99 -12.99 -31.45
CA PRO A 162 30.00 -14.07 -31.22
C PRO A 162 29.51 -15.54 -31.46
N GLY A 163 30.42 -16.53 -31.28
CA GLY A 163 30.15 -17.99 -31.26
C GLY A 163 31.45 -18.84 -31.16
N VAL A 164 31.50 -20.19 -31.22
CA VAL A 164 30.49 -21.28 -31.27
C VAL A 164 31.06 -22.60 -30.67
N GLN A 165 30.31 -23.27 -29.78
CA GLN A 165 30.39 -24.72 -29.35
C GLN A 165 31.66 -25.29 -28.64
N ARG A 166 31.61 -26.59 -28.27
CA ARG A 166 32.07 -27.14 -26.96
C ARG A 166 32.14 -28.69 -26.89
N CYS A 167 33.11 -29.28 -26.17
CA CYS A 167 33.13 -30.63 -25.50
C CYS A 167 34.54 -30.89 -24.90
N GLU A 168 34.84 -31.77 -23.92
CA GLU A 168 34.14 -32.41 -22.77
C GLU A 168 35.24 -32.99 -21.82
N MET A 169 34.95 -33.29 -20.54
CA MET A 169 35.99 -33.57 -19.50
C MET A 169 35.67 -34.74 -18.53
N ASP A 170 36.64 -35.14 -17.68
CA ASP A 170 36.51 -36.32 -16.78
C ASP A 170 35.89 -36.04 -15.39
N LYS A 171 35.71 -37.12 -14.61
CA LYS A 171 35.04 -37.11 -13.29
C LYS A 171 35.74 -36.29 -12.20
N GLY A 172 37.08 -36.24 -12.18
CA GLY A 172 37.83 -35.55 -11.11
C GLY A 172 37.63 -34.04 -11.18
N SER A 173 37.82 -33.45 -12.37
CA SER A 173 37.49 -32.05 -12.64
C SER A 173 36.00 -31.76 -12.38
N LYS A 174 35.09 -32.66 -12.77
CA LYS A 174 33.63 -32.46 -12.58
C LYS A 174 33.19 -32.30 -11.11
N GLU A 175 33.94 -32.79 -10.11
CA GLU A 175 33.63 -32.54 -8.69
C GLU A 175 34.24 -31.24 -8.16
N LEU A 176 35.46 -30.88 -8.58
CA LEU A 176 36.06 -29.57 -8.28
C LEU A 176 35.28 -28.42 -8.94
N TRP A 177 34.84 -28.61 -10.19
CA TRP A 177 34.01 -27.66 -10.94
C TRP A 177 32.62 -27.53 -10.32
N LYS A 178 32.04 -28.62 -9.78
CA LYS A 178 30.83 -28.55 -8.94
C LYS A 178 31.05 -27.76 -7.66
N ALA A 179 32.19 -27.92 -6.98
CA ALA A 179 32.48 -27.19 -5.76
C ALA A 179 32.64 -25.68 -6.02
N LEU A 180 33.38 -25.29 -7.07
CA LEU A 180 33.48 -23.88 -7.47
C LEU A 180 32.13 -23.33 -7.96
N ASN A 181 31.37 -24.06 -8.77
CA ASN A 181 30.03 -23.62 -9.17
C ASN A 181 29.14 -23.43 -7.95
N ASN A 182 29.05 -24.38 -7.02
CA ASN A 182 28.25 -24.20 -5.81
C ASN A 182 28.64 -22.94 -5.01
N MET A 183 29.94 -22.58 -4.94
CA MET A 183 30.35 -21.32 -4.30
C MET A 183 29.93 -20.08 -5.12
N MET A 184 30.05 -20.12 -6.44
CA MET A 184 29.70 -19.00 -7.32
C MET A 184 28.18 -18.83 -7.49
N ASP A 185 27.44 -19.94 -7.48
CA ASP A 185 25.98 -19.99 -7.50
C ASP A 185 25.44 -19.54 -6.14
N VAL A 186 26.13 -19.81 -5.02
CA VAL A 186 25.86 -19.19 -3.70
C VAL A 186 26.15 -17.69 -3.72
N ALA A 187 27.23 -17.22 -4.35
CA ALA A 187 27.49 -15.78 -4.48
C ALA A 187 26.43 -15.08 -5.37
N LEU A 188 25.98 -15.71 -6.46
CA LEU A 188 24.87 -15.25 -7.29
C LEU A 188 23.51 -15.29 -6.56
N ASP A 189 23.26 -16.31 -5.75
CA ASP A 189 22.08 -16.45 -4.90
C ASP A 189 22.09 -15.42 -3.75
N VAL A 190 23.25 -15.11 -3.18
CA VAL A 190 23.45 -13.99 -2.23
C VAL A 190 23.22 -12.65 -2.92
N HIS A 191 23.71 -12.44 -4.13
CA HIS A 191 23.44 -11.23 -4.92
C HIS A 191 21.94 -11.06 -5.19
N GLN A 192 21.26 -12.12 -5.64
CA GLN A 192 19.81 -12.12 -5.88
C GLN A 192 19.00 -11.95 -4.59
N LYS A 193 19.43 -12.54 -3.47
CA LYS A 193 18.76 -12.39 -2.16
C LYS A 193 19.01 -11.03 -1.52
N ALA A 194 20.20 -10.43 -1.67
CA ALA A 194 20.47 -9.06 -1.25
C ALA A 194 19.59 -8.05 -2.00
N TRP A 195 19.25 -8.35 -3.26
CA TRP A 195 18.31 -7.59 -4.08
C TRP A 195 16.84 -7.81 -3.69
N GLN A 196 16.48 -9.00 -3.17
CA GLN A 196 15.11 -9.36 -2.78
C GLN A 196 14.77 -9.20 -1.28
N ALA A 197 15.74 -8.83 -0.43
CA ALA A 197 15.56 -8.75 1.02
C ALA A 197 15.46 -7.30 1.53
N GLU A 198 14.24 -6.89 1.89
CA GLU A 198 13.93 -5.99 3.02
C GLU A 198 12.41 -6.08 3.34
N PRO A 199 12.03 -5.96 4.62
CA PRO A 199 11.70 -4.63 5.15
C PRO A 199 12.28 -4.34 6.56
N ASP A 200 11.88 -3.19 7.10
CA ASP A 200 11.98 -2.74 8.50
C ASP A 200 13.36 -2.28 9.02
N ALA A 201 13.71 -1.02 8.70
CA ALA A 201 14.82 -0.28 9.32
C ALA A 201 14.50 1.22 9.52
N LEU A 202 13.37 1.54 10.16
CA LEU A 202 12.97 2.93 10.45
C LEU A 202 12.41 3.13 11.87
N ALA A 203 13.15 2.64 12.86
CA ALA A 203 12.86 2.80 14.28
C ALA A 203 14.10 3.29 15.06
N ASN A 204 14.51 4.55 14.87
CA ASN A 204 15.16 5.42 15.88
C ASN A 204 15.65 6.76 15.30
N SER A 205 14.81 7.80 15.34
CA SER A 205 15.25 9.21 15.39
C SER A 205 14.11 10.15 15.79
N GLY A 206 13.71 10.10 17.05
CA GLY A 206 12.87 11.16 17.60
C GLY A 206 13.68 12.44 17.78
N THR A 207 13.16 13.59 17.35
CA THR A 207 12.88 14.78 18.21
C THR A 207 12.68 16.02 17.36
N LEU A 208 11.53 16.69 17.53
CA LEU A 208 11.44 18.14 17.49
C LEU A 208 10.29 18.57 18.40
N GLN A 209 10.60 19.34 19.43
CA GLN A 209 9.64 19.73 20.47
C GLN A 209 8.87 20.98 20.03
N CYS A 210 7.55 20.96 20.13
CA CYS A 210 6.77 22.19 20.25
C CYS A 210 6.73 22.61 21.73
N ILE A 211 6.94 23.89 22.00
CA ILE A 211 6.95 24.44 23.35
C ILE A 211 5.52 24.53 23.87
N VAL A 212 5.28 24.01 25.07
CA VAL A 212 4.06 24.25 25.86
C VAL A 212 4.51 24.90 27.16
N SER A 213 4.00 26.09 27.46
CA SER A 213 4.25 26.81 28.72
C SER A 213 3.10 26.58 29.71
N MET A 214 3.37 26.85 30.98
CA MET A 214 2.37 26.87 32.05
C MET A 214 2.50 28.18 32.82
N GLU A 215 1.42 28.95 32.86
CA GLU A 215 1.25 30.09 33.75
C GLU A 215 -0.07 29.94 34.51
N ASN A 216 -0.09 30.36 35.78
CA ASN A 216 -1.29 30.39 36.64
C ASN A 216 -2.12 29.09 36.72
N GLY A 217 -1.49 27.93 36.53
CA GLY A 217 -2.06 26.62 36.86
C GLY A 217 -2.95 25.97 35.80
N HIS A 218 -3.06 26.55 34.60
CA HIS A 218 -3.76 25.94 33.47
C HIS A 218 -2.79 25.63 32.31
N LEU A 219 -3.02 24.50 31.65
CA LEU A 219 -2.28 24.08 30.45
C LEU A 219 -2.97 24.67 29.21
N ILE A 220 -2.24 25.44 28.39
CA ILE A 220 -2.76 26.00 27.14
C ILE A 220 -1.98 25.42 25.96
N ILE A 221 -2.70 24.80 25.03
CA ILE A 221 -2.21 24.40 23.71
C ILE A 221 -3.20 24.98 22.70
N GLN A 222 -2.77 25.92 21.87
CA GLN A 222 -3.64 26.57 20.89
C GLN A 222 -3.48 25.99 19.48
N SER A 223 -4.55 25.37 19.00
CA SER A 223 -4.86 25.22 17.58
C SER A 223 -6.30 25.74 17.36
N PRO A 224 -6.56 26.55 16.33
CA PRO A 224 -7.88 27.17 16.16
C PRO A 224 -8.92 26.17 15.66
N GLU A 225 -10.09 26.14 16.29
CA GLU A 225 -11.33 25.63 15.69
C GLU A 225 -12.15 26.79 15.11
N GLU A 226 -12.86 26.52 14.03
CA GLU A 226 -13.93 27.40 13.52
C GLU A 226 -15.26 26.95 14.15
N GLU A 227 -15.87 27.77 15.02
CA GLU A 227 -17.26 27.56 15.41
C GLU A 227 -18.22 28.15 14.37
N GLY A 228 -19.29 27.43 14.02
CA GLY A 228 -20.27 27.92 13.06
C GLY A 228 -21.53 27.06 12.91
N ALA A 229 -22.49 27.19 13.83
CA ALA A 229 -23.86 26.74 13.61
C ALA A 229 -24.89 27.39 14.57
N GLY A 230 -25.84 28.19 14.04
CA GLY A 230 -27.12 28.40 14.74
C GLY A 230 -27.82 29.76 14.57
N PHE A 231 -28.83 29.80 13.68
CA PHE A 231 -30.05 30.65 13.73
C PHE A 231 -29.94 32.19 13.74
N GLY A 232 -31.03 32.83 13.29
CA GLY A 232 -31.33 34.23 13.57
C GLY A 232 -31.59 35.10 12.33
N GLN A 233 -32.69 35.84 12.34
CA GLN A 233 -33.04 36.84 11.32
C GLN A 233 -33.22 38.20 11.99
N GLU A 234 -33.00 39.27 11.20
CA GLU A 234 -33.35 40.68 11.46
C GLU A 234 -32.54 41.47 12.52
N GLY A 235 -32.27 42.74 12.20
CA GLY A 235 -31.49 43.67 13.02
C GLY A 235 -30.70 44.69 12.18
N GLN A 236 -31.35 45.70 11.60
CA GLN A 236 -30.67 46.77 10.86
C GLN A 236 -29.94 47.75 11.80
N VAL A 237 -28.62 47.90 11.64
CA VAL A 237 -27.92 49.19 11.77
C VAL A 237 -26.84 49.26 10.69
N SER A 238 -26.78 50.37 9.93
CA SER A 238 -25.76 50.60 8.91
C SER A 238 -24.96 51.87 9.23
N VAL A 239 -23.68 51.72 9.60
CA VAL A 239 -22.74 52.84 9.78
C VAL A 239 -21.44 52.55 9.02
N SER A 240 -20.90 53.61 8.43
CA SER A 240 -19.78 53.73 7.49
C SER A 240 -18.59 52.73 7.54
N LYS A 241 -18.28 52.20 6.34
CA LYS A 241 -16.95 51.89 5.73
C LYS A 241 -15.93 51.03 6.52
N PRO A 242 -15.40 49.93 5.94
CA PRO A 242 -14.39 49.08 6.57
C PRO A 242 -12.94 49.51 6.30
N ASP A 243 -12.03 49.10 7.18
CA ASP A 243 -10.58 49.09 6.96
C ASP A 243 -10.19 48.07 5.89
N ASN A 244 -10.15 48.51 4.63
CA ASN A 244 -9.72 47.67 3.52
C ASN A 244 -8.29 47.14 3.73
N GLY A 245 -7.35 47.99 4.15
CA GLY A 245 -5.93 47.61 4.30
C GLY A 245 -5.68 46.53 5.36
N ALA A 246 -6.35 46.61 6.52
CA ALA A 246 -6.20 45.61 7.58
C ALA A 246 -6.75 44.24 7.18
N ASN A 247 -7.84 44.19 6.42
CA ASN A 247 -8.42 42.94 5.92
C ASN A 247 -7.62 42.37 4.73
N GLU A 248 -7.09 43.23 3.87
CA GLU A 248 -6.20 42.83 2.76
C GLU A 248 -4.87 42.25 3.28
N LEU A 249 -4.26 42.85 4.30
CA LEU A 249 -3.06 42.30 4.97
C LEU A 249 -3.35 40.97 5.70
N LYS A 250 -4.52 40.80 6.32
CA LYS A 250 -4.94 39.51 6.89
C LYS A 250 -5.08 38.43 5.81
N ALA A 251 -5.65 38.76 4.65
CA ALA A 251 -5.74 37.84 3.53
C ALA A 251 -4.34 37.46 2.98
N GLN A 252 -3.42 38.42 2.86
CA GLN A 252 -2.02 38.17 2.49
C GLN A 252 -1.31 37.26 3.49
N LEU A 253 -1.46 37.49 4.81
CA LEU A 253 -0.88 36.65 5.85
C LEU A 253 -1.38 35.19 5.82
N THR A 254 -2.66 34.98 5.51
CA THR A 254 -3.22 33.62 5.32
C THR A 254 -2.67 32.96 4.06
N ALA A 255 -2.56 33.69 2.95
CA ALA A 255 -1.97 33.18 1.71
C ALA A 255 -0.48 32.80 1.88
N GLU A 256 0.30 33.58 2.63
CA GLU A 256 1.70 33.27 2.93
C GLU A 256 1.85 32.07 3.88
N ALA A 257 0.93 31.91 4.83
CA ALA A 257 0.86 30.70 5.66
C ALA A 257 0.55 29.44 4.84
N GLU A 258 -0.36 29.52 3.87
CA GLU A 258 -0.64 28.41 2.95
C GLU A 258 0.55 28.06 2.04
N LYS A 259 1.20 29.06 1.44
CA LYS A 259 2.40 28.85 0.61
C LYS A 259 3.51 28.17 1.42
N ARG A 260 3.74 28.63 2.65
CA ARG A 260 4.71 28.02 3.57
C ARG A 260 4.35 26.57 3.89
N LYS A 261 3.09 26.27 4.24
CA LYS A 261 2.64 24.90 4.51
C LYS A 261 2.89 23.98 3.31
N LYS A 262 2.55 24.44 2.10
CA LYS A 262 2.78 23.71 0.84
C LYS A 262 4.28 23.46 0.55
N ALA A 263 5.15 24.41 0.93
CA ALA A 263 6.61 24.24 0.83
C ALA A 263 7.16 23.25 1.89
N GLU A 264 6.67 23.31 3.13
CA GLU A 264 7.04 22.38 4.21
C GLU A 264 6.60 20.93 3.89
N GLU A 265 5.39 20.75 3.32
CA GLU A 265 4.92 19.46 2.80
C GLU A 265 5.72 18.94 1.59
N SER A 266 6.34 19.81 0.80
CA SER A 266 7.23 19.42 -0.31
C SER A 266 8.59 18.96 0.22
N LEU A 267 9.21 19.75 1.09
CA LEU A 267 10.51 19.45 1.71
C LEU A 267 10.45 18.12 2.49
N LEU A 268 9.33 17.81 3.16
CA LEU A 268 9.15 16.53 3.83
C LEU A 268 9.17 15.34 2.86
N LYS A 269 8.56 15.47 1.67
CA LYS A 269 8.55 14.41 0.65
C LYS A 269 9.94 14.22 0.04
N GLN A 270 10.63 15.30 -0.28
CA GLN A 270 12.00 15.27 -0.82
C GLN A 270 12.99 14.70 0.21
N GLY A 271 12.86 15.05 1.50
CA GLY A 271 13.67 14.47 2.58
C GLY A 271 13.49 12.96 2.75
N VAL A 272 12.27 12.43 2.59
CA VAL A 272 12.00 10.97 2.63
C VAL A 272 12.59 10.25 1.41
N ALA A 273 12.56 10.88 0.22
CA ALA A 273 13.22 10.34 -0.97
C ALA A 273 14.75 10.29 -0.79
N LEU A 274 15.36 11.40 -0.36
CA LEU A 274 16.78 11.51 -0.06
C LEU A 274 17.26 10.45 0.94
N GLN A 275 16.52 10.23 2.03
CA GLN A 275 16.86 9.22 3.04
C GLN A 275 16.84 7.78 2.46
N LYS A 276 15.86 7.47 1.59
CA LYS A 276 15.75 6.18 0.91
C LYS A 276 16.93 5.90 -0.02
N GLU A 277 17.38 6.91 -0.76
CA GLU A 277 18.51 6.75 -1.69
C GLU A 277 19.86 6.67 -0.95
N GLN A 278 20.04 7.42 0.13
CA GLN A 278 21.19 7.25 1.03
C GLN A 278 21.27 5.82 1.62
N GLN A 279 20.13 5.22 1.99
CA GLN A 279 20.08 3.82 2.43
C GLN A 279 20.44 2.84 1.31
N ARG A 280 19.99 3.09 0.06
CA ARG A 280 20.36 2.28 -1.12
C ARG A 280 21.86 2.33 -1.39
N VAL A 281 22.50 3.51 -1.37
CA VAL A 281 23.95 3.64 -1.57
C VAL A 281 24.73 2.90 -0.48
N ALA A 282 24.37 3.05 0.80
CA ALA A 282 25.03 2.33 1.89
C ALA A 282 24.92 0.79 1.76
N LYS A 283 23.78 0.28 1.27
CA LYS A 283 23.58 -1.16 0.99
C LYS A 283 24.46 -1.64 -0.17
N LEU A 284 24.59 -0.85 -1.24
CA LEU A 284 25.48 -1.13 -2.37
C LEU A 284 26.97 -1.04 -2.00
N GLU A 285 27.36 -0.11 -1.12
CA GLU A 285 28.73 0.00 -0.59
C GLU A 285 29.12 -1.21 0.28
N LYS A 286 28.19 -1.73 1.10
CA LYS A 286 28.41 -2.98 1.81
C LYS A 286 28.58 -4.15 0.83
N TYR A 287 27.58 -4.38 -0.03
CA TYR A 287 27.58 -5.49 -1.00
C TYR A 287 28.83 -5.48 -1.91
N TRP A 288 29.28 -4.28 -2.29
CA TRP A 288 30.54 -4.07 -3.00
C TRP A 288 31.75 -4.67 -2.29
N SER A 289 31.93 -4.33 -1.01
CA SER A 289 33.11 -4.76 -0.25
C SER A 289 33.16 -6.28 -0.09
N GLU A 290 32.00 -6.90 0.13
CA GLU A 290 31.81 -8.35 0.19
C GLU A 290 32.17 -8.99 -1.16
N THR A 291 31.59 -8.51 -2.26
CA THR A 291 31.87 -8.99 -3.64
C THR A 291 33.34 -8.81 -4.05
N LEU A 292 33.96 -7.68 -3.68
CA LEU A 292 35.36 -7.39 -3.96
C LEU A 292 36.30 -8.33 -3.21
N GLN A 293 35.95 -8.72 -1.98
CA GLN A 293 36.72 -9.65 -1.17
C GLN A 293 36.64 -11.08 -1.73
N GLU A 294 35.46 -11.52 -2.20
CA GLU A 294 35.31 -12.78 -2.94
C GLU A 294 36.12 -12.78 -4.26
N LEU A 295 36.08 -11.67 -5.01
CA LEU A 295 36.87 -11.50 -6.24
C LEU A 295 38.38 -11.59 -5.97
N GLN A 296 38.87 -11.04 -4.86
CA GLN A 296 40.27 -11.17 -4.44
C GLN A 296 40.62 -12.64 -4.14
N THR A 297 39.74 -13.38 -3.47
CA THR A 297 39.91 -14.82 -3.22
C THR A 297 39.94 -15.62 -4.52
N LEU A 298 39.03 -15.36 -5.47
CA LEU A 298 39.02 -15.98 -6.79
C LEU A 298 40.29 -15.68 -7.60
N LYS A 299 40.80 -14.44 -7.53
CA LYS A 299 42.09 -14.03 -8.13
C LYS A 299 43.31 -14.71 -7.48
N TRP A 300 43.23 -15.10 -6.21
CA TRP A 300 44.27 -15.88 -5.55
C TRP A 300 44.27 -17.35 -6.03
N VAL A 301 43.09 -17.99 -6.08
CA VAL A 301 42.94 -19.38 -6.56
C VAL A 301 43.42 -19.52 -8.00
N THR A 302 42.93 -18.66 -8.91
CA THR A 302 43.26 -18.71 -10.35
C THR A 302 44.72 -18.42 -10.69
N ARG A 303 45.49 -17.80 -9.79
CA ARG A 303 46.94 -17.59 -9.99
C ARG A 303 47.78 -18.86 -9.80
N ARG A 304 47.28 -19.88 -9.09
CA ARG A 304 47.91 -21.20 -9.03
C ARG A 304 47.46 -22.01 -10.25
N LYS A 305 48.35 -22.17 -11.25
CA LYS A 305 48.11 -22.86 -12.53
C LYS A 305 47.83 -24.37 -12.36
N CYS A 306 46.65 -24.72 -11.85
CA CYS A 306 46.21 -26.10 -11.58
C CYS A 306 44.93 -26.49 -12.33
N ALA A 307 44.32 -25.57 -13.10
CA ALA A 307 43.18 -25.85 -13.96
C ALA A 307 43.63 -26.08 -15.42
N PRO A 308 43.03 -27.03 -16.15
CA PRO A 308 43.22 -27.18 -17.59
C PRO A 308 42.65 -25.97 -18.36
N HIS A 309 43.08 -25.82 -19.61
CA HIS A 309 42.95 -24.58 -20.37
C HIS A 309 41.49 -24.07 -20.50
N ASP A 310 40.53 -24.97 -20.73
CA ASP A 310 39.14 -24.60 -20.99
C ASP A 310 38.37 -24.25 -19.70
N GLU A 311 38.70 -24.90 -18.57
CA GLU A 311 38.19 -24.50 -17.25
C GLU A 311 38.79 -23.16 -16.82
N ALA A 312 40.04 -22.88 -17.17
CA ALA A 312 40.66 -21.57 -16.96
C ALA A 312 39.97 -20.47 -17.79
N GLU A 313 39.51 -20.76 -19.01
CA GLU A 313 38.69 -19.80 -19.80
C GLU A 313 37.29 -19.59 -19.23
N GLU A 314 36.60 -20.64 -18.75
CA GLU A 314 35.32 -20.47 -18.06
C GLU A 314 35.47 -19.66 -16.76
N LEU A 315 36.54 -19.89 -16.00
CA LEU A 315 36.87 -19.07 -14.82
C LEU A 315 37.26 -17.64 -15.19
N LYS A 316 37.95 -17.38 -16.31
CA LYS A 316 38.20 -16.02 -16.81
C LYS A 316 36.91 -15.32 -17.24
N LYS A 317 35.99 -16.01 -17.93
CA LYS A 317 34.67 -15.46 -18.30
C LYS A 317 33.86 -15.08 -17.07
N ARG A 318 33.80 -15.95 -16.07
CA ARG A 318 33.07 -15.69 -14.82
C ARG A 318 33.75 -14.63 -13.97
N LEU A 319 35.08 -14.62 -13.89
CA LEU A 319 35.84 -13.53 -13.25
C LEU A 319 35.57 -12.20 -13.96
N LYS A 320 35.49 -12.20 -15.31
CA LYS A 320 35.06 -11.03 -16.07
C LYS A 320 33.62 -10.63 -15.74
N ILE A 321 32.66 -11.56 -15.66
CA ILE A 321 31.29 -11.24 -15.22
C ILE A 321 31.28 -10.58 -13.84
N PHE A 322 32.07 -11.07 -12.88
CA PHE A 322 32.20 -10.39 -11.57
C PHE A 322 32.91 -9.03 -11.67
N GLN A 323 33.89 -8.84 -12.57
CA GLN A 323 34.51 -7.53 -12.82
C GLN A 323 33.59 -6.55 -13.54
N ASP A 324 32.72 -7.03 -14.43
CA ASP A 324 31.73 -6.24 -15.17
C ASP A 324 30.53 -5.89 -14.25
N LEU A 325 30.13 -6.80 -13.36
CA LEU A 325 29.18 -6.52 -12.26
C LEU A 325 29.73 -5.48 -11.30
N LEU A 326 31.01 -5.57 -10.93
CA LEU A 326 31.68 -4.51 -10.17
C LEU A 326 31.72 -3.20 -10.98
N CYS A 327 32.11 -3.18 -12.26
CA CYS A 327 32.09 -1.94 -13.03
C CYS A 327 30.70 -1.25 -12.98
N LYS A 328 29.64 -2.04 -13.17
CA LYS A 328 28.24 -1.59 -13.08
C LYS A 328 27.83 -1.11 -11.70
N THR A 329 28.11 -1.84 -10.62
CA THR A 329 27.67 -1.41 -9.27
C THR A 329 28.40 -0.15 -8.78
N GLU A 330 29.61 0.15 -9.28
CA GLU A 330 30.27 1.44 -9.00
C GLU A 330 29.74 2.58 -9.89
N GLU A 331 29.34 2.29 -11.14
CA GLU A 331 28.58 3.21 -12.00
C GLU A 331 27.19 3.53 -11.39
N GLU A 332 26.47 2.53 -10.89
CA GLU A 332 25.18 2.67 -10.18
C GLU A 332 25.33 3.52 -8.91
N LYS A 333 26.32 3.23 -8.05
CA LYS A 333 26.62 4.08 -6.88
C LYS A 333 26.97 5.51 -7.26
N LYS A 334 27.73 5.71 -8.35
CA LYS A 334 28.08 7.06 -8.83
C LYS A 334 26.82 7.82 -9.24
N CYS A 335 25.96 7.20 -10.05
CA CYS A 335 24.69 7.77 -10.47
C CYS A 335 23.76 8.07 -9.28
N LEU A 336 23.65 7.16 -8.30
CA LEU A 336 22.86 7.37 -7.08
C LEU A 336 23.45 8.44 -6.15
N ARG A 337 24.78 8.63 -6.13
CA ARG A 337 25.41 9.75 -5.42
C ARG A 337 25.12 11.09 -6.09
N GLU A 338 25.09 11.12 -7.42
CA GLU A 338 24.69 12.29 -8.21
C GLU A 338 23.20 12.63 -7.97
N GLU A 339 22.29 11.64 -7.98
CA GLU A 339 20.88 11.82 -7.58
C GLU A 339 20.72 12.31 -6.13
N ILE A 340 21.57 11.84 -5.20
CA ILE A 340 21.59 12.31 -3.81
C ILE A 340 22.12 13.75 -3.70
N GLU A 341 23.04 14.17 -4.56
CA GLU A 341 23.56 15.54 -4.60
C GLU A 341 22.49 16.51 -5.12
N ASP A 342 21.84 16.17 -6.24
CA ASP A 342 20.68 16.90 -6.78
C ASP A 342 19.55 17.05 -5.73
N LEU A 343 19.18 15.95 -5.06
CA LEU A 343 18.15 15.97 -4.01
C LEU A 343 18.56 16.80 -2.77
N ASN A 344 19.86 16.91 -2.46
CA ASN A 344 20.35 17.79 -1.41
C ASN A 344 20.30 19.26 -1.82
N GLU A 345 20.61 19.59 -3.08
CA GLU A 345 20.45 20.95 -3.62
C GLU A 345 18.97 21.36 -3.60
N GLU A 346 18.07 20.51 -4.11
CA GLU A 346 16.61 20.77 -4.05
C GLU A 346 16.13 21.00 -2.61
N CYS A 347 16.52 20.15 -1.66
CA CYS A 347 16.18 20.31 -0.25
C CYS A 347 16.73 21.61 0.33
N THR A 348 17.90 22.06 -0.12
CA THR A 348 18.51 23.33 0.32
C THR A 348 17.75 24.52 -0.23
N VAL A 349 17.41 24.53 -1.53
CA VAL A 349 16.58 25.56 -2.17
C VAL A 349 15.20 25.67 -1.52
N GLN A 350 14.53 24.55 -1.17
CA GLN A 350 13.25 24.64 -0.45
C GLN A 350 13.40 25.13 1.00
N ARG A 351 14.52 24.85 1.70
CA ARG A 351 14.80 25.43 3.03
C ARG A 351 14.97 26.95 2.94
N GLU A 352 15.78 27.44 2.00
CA GLU A 352 15.96 28.89 1.77
C GLU A 352 14.63 29.57 1.39
N ARG A 353 13.80 28.90 0.60
CA ARG A 353 12.45 29.37 0.28
C ARG A 353 11.57 29.47 1.52
N ILE A 354 11.61 28.48 2.42
CA ILE A 354 10.86 28.51 3.69
C ILE A 354 11.35 29.63 4.62
N GLU A 355 12.65 29.90 4.68
CA GLU A 355 13.17 31.05 5.45
C GLU A 355 12.78 32.41 4.85
N ASN A 356 12.77 32.55 3.52
CA ASN A 356 12.26 33.75 2.87
C ASN A 356 10.76 33.95 3.13
N LEU A 357 9.94 32.90 3.04
CA LEU A 357 8.50 32.96 3.38
C LEU A 357 8.26 33.29 4.87
N LYS A 358 9.13 32.84 5.78
CA LYS A 358 9.11 33.25 7.20
C LYS A 358 9.44 34.73 7.36
N ARG A 359 10.45 35.24 6.64
CA ARG A 359 10.85 36.66 6.66
C ARG A 359 9.77 37.57 6.09
N GLU A 360 9.22 37.24 4.92
CA GLU A 360 8.11 37.96 4.30
C GLU A 360 6.86 37.99 5.20
N LYS A 361 6.53 36.85 5.85
CA LYS A 361 5.48 36.83 6.88
C LYS A 361 5.80 37.76 8.06
N GLY A 362 7.05 37.78 8.54
CA GLY A 362 7.49 38.69 9.60
C GLY A 362 7.36 40.17 9.21
N GLU A 363 7.75 40.53 7.99
CA GLU A 363 7.61 41.88 7.44
C GLU A 363 6.13 42.29 7.28
N LEU A 364 5.25 41.36 6.91
CA LEU A 364 3.79 41.59 6.90
C LEU A 364 3.20 41.72 8.31
N GLN A 365 3.64 40.90 9.27
CA GLN A 365 3.20 41.01 10.67
C GLN A 365 3.64 42.34 11.31
N ALA A 366 4.85 42.83 11.01
CA ALA A 366 5.32 44.13 11.45
C ALA A 366 4.44 45.27 10.91
N LYS A 367 4.12 45.27 9.61
CA LYS A 367 3.21 46.24 8.97
C LYS A 367 1.80 46.23 9.57
N VAL A 368 1.30 45.06 9.98
CA VAL A 368 0.00 44.95 10.68
C VAL A 368 0.06 45.58 12.07
N VAL A 369 1.14 45.37 12.84
CA VAL A 369 1.32 46.02 14.16
C VAL A 369 1.44 47.54 14.01
N GLU A 370 2.23 48.01 13.03
CA GLU A 370 2.41 49.43 12.73
C GLU A 370 1.08 50.11 12.34
N LEU A 371 0.26 49.47 11.50
CA LEU A 371 -1.08 49.96 11.14
C LEU A 371 -2.04 50.00 12.34
N VAL A 372 -2.03 48.99 13.21
CA VAL A 372 -2.90 48.97 14.41
C VAL A 372 -2.53 50.12 15.36
N GLN A 373 -1.24 50.36 15.59
CA GLN A 373 -0.77 51.49 16.42
C GLN A 373 -1.09 52.86 15.81
N VAL A 374 -1.08 52.98 14.48
CA VAL A 374 -1.52 54.19 13.77
C VAL A 374 -3.04 54.41 13.90
N THR A 375 -3.87 53.36 13.96
CA THR A 375 -5.30 53.52 14.25
C THR A 375 -5.58 53.92 15.70
N GLU A 376 -4.95 53.26 16.68
CA GLU A 376 -5.15 53.55 18.11
C GLU A 376 -4.78 55.01 18.44
N SER A 377 -3.69 55.52 17.85
CA SER A 377 -3.24 56.90 18.04
C SER A 377 -4.11 57.99 17.37
N GLN A 378 -5.07 57.62 16.51
CA GLN A 378 -6.05 58.57 15.94
C GLN A 378 -7.34 58.65 16.77
N ASP A 379 -7.79 57.56 17.39
CA ASP A 379 -8.99 57.56 18.23
C ASP A 379 -8.78 58.35 19.53
N GLU A 380 -7.61 58.24 20.19
CA GLU A 380 -7.31 58.97 21.44
C GLU A 380 -7.42 60.51 21.32
N GLN A 381 -7.28 61.09 20.12
CA GLN A 381 -7.44 62.55 19.93
C GLN A 381 -8.90 63.02 19.89
N THR A 382 -9.89 62.13 19.93
CA THR A 382 -11.30 62.49 19.68
C THR A 382 -12.29 62.21 20.82
N GLN A 383 -11.83 61.83 22.03
CA GLN A 383 -12.79 61.57 23.13
C GLN A 383 -12.31 61.69 24.59
N THR A 384 -12.12 62.93 25.09
CA THR A 384 -12.54 63.26 26.48
C THR A 384 -12.91 64.74 26.62
N GLY A 385 -14.13 65.00 27.11
CA GLY A 385 -14.57 66.28 27.65
C GLY A 385 -15.29 66.05 29.00
N GLU A 386 -14.98 66.90 29.98
CA GLU A 386 -15.36 66.87 31.41
C GLU A 386 -16.81 66.40 31.72
N SER A 387 -17.12 65.73 32.84
CA SER A 387 -16.89 66.24 34.21
C SER A 387 -17.35 65.27 35.33
N SER A 388 -16.63 65.28 36.47
CA SER A 388 -17.05 65.13 37.90
C SER A 388 -18.20 64.15 38.32
N THR A 389 -18.12 63.35 39.40
CA THR A 389 -17.77 63.73 40.80
C THR A 389 -17.43 62.52 41.73
N VAL A 390 -16.41 62.70 42.60
CA VAL A 390 -16.33 62.32 44.05
C VAL A 390 -16.81 60.90 44.48
N SER A 391 -15.97 60.00 45.02
CA SER A 391 -15.39 60.10 46.39
C SER A 391 -14.31 59.05 46.74
N HIS A 392 -13.28 59.49 47.51
CA HIS A 392 -12.48 58.83 48.58
C HIS A 392 -12.05 57.33 48.47
N ASP A 393 -10.80 56.91 48.78
CA ASP A 393 -9.66 57.66 49.33
C ASP A 393 -8.27 56.96 49.19
N VAL A 394 -7.19 57.76 49.13
CA VAL A 394 -5.82 57.60 49.73
C VAL A 394 -5.04 56.25 49.54
N SER A 395 -3.77 56.18 49.12
CA SER A 395 -2.65 57.13 48.86
C SER A 395 -1.76 56.64 47.68
N CYS A 396 -1.07 57.42 46.83
CA CYS A 396 -0.04 58.48 47.06
C CYS A 396 1.22 57.94 47.81
N GLN A 397 2.50 58.17 47.45
CA GLN A 397 3.23 59.11 46.57
C GLN A 397 4.43 58.38 45.88
N THR A 398 4.79 58.57 44.59
CA THR A 398 5.69 59.60 43.97
C THR A 398 7.09 59.74 44.63
N SER A 399 8.26 59.91 43.95
CA SER A 399 8.59 60.41 42.59
C SER A 399 10.06 60.20 42.12
N THR A 400 10.27 60.00 40.79
CA THR A 400 11.38 60.52 39.92
C THR A 400 12.89 60.20 40.13
N LEU A 401 13.65 60.46 39.05
CA LEU A 401 15.13 60.42 38.83
C LEU A 401 15.71 59.02 38.56
N ILE A 402 16.43 58.71 37.46
CA ILE A 402 17.49 59.35 36.62
C ILE A 402 18.92 58.97 37.06
N ASP A 403 19.74 58.62 36.05
CA ASP A 403 21.19 58.33 36.02
C ASP A 403 21.74 57.08 36.73
N GLY A 404 22.92 56.63 36.25
CA GLY A 404 23.89 55.91 37.10
C GLY A 404 24.40 54.55 36.61
N HIS A 405 25.11 54.50 35.48
CA HIS A 405 25.87 53.33 34.98
C HIS A 405 26.44 52.36 36.04
N ARG A 406 26.32 51.05 35.77
CA ARG A 406 27.38 50.09 36.12
C ARG A 406 27.66 49.13 34.96
N GLN A 407 28.93 48.92 34.67
CA GLN A 407 29.42 48.07 33.57
C GLN A 407 29.37 46.58 33.96
N MET A 408 29.19 45.68 32.99
CA MET A 408 30.32 44.95 32.38
C MET A 408 29.88 44.09 31.18
N ASP A 409 30.38 44.51 30.00
CA ASP A 409 30.94 43.72 28.90
C ASP A 409 30.19 42.54 28.24
N ASN A 410 29.88 42.78 26.96
CA ASN A 410 30.20 41.93 25.79
C ASN A 410 29.48 40.58 25.56
N GLN A 411 28.39 40.70 24.79
CA GLN A 411 28.12 39.96 23.54
C GLN A 411 29.02 38.76 23.13
N ALA A 412 28.33 37.61 22.99
CA ALA A 412 28.19 36.83 21.74
C ALA A 412 29.16 35.68 21.38
N TYR A 413 28.66 34.93 20.39
CA TYR A 413 29.22 33.84 19.57
C TYR A 413 29.01 32.36 19.95
N LEU A 414 28.88 31.60 18.86
CA LEU A 414 28.47 30.20 18.68
C LEU A 414 29.22 29.16 19.53
N ILE A 415 28.57 28.02 19.74
CA ILE A 415 29.22 26.71 19.77
C ILE A 415 28.50 25.78 18.78
N SER A 416 29.27 25.01 18.02
CA SER A 416 28.81 23.92 17.16
C SER A 416 29.82 22.75 17.19
N VAL A 417 29.41 21.60 16.66
CA VAL A 417 30.21 20.38 16.45
C VAL A 417 30.54 19.57 17.72
N ILE A 418 30.66 18.26 17.53
CA ILE A 418 30.75 17.19 18.54
C ILE A 418 31.96 16.29 18.22
N ASN A 419 32.55 15.67 19.26
CA ASN A 419 33.51 14.57 19.25
C ASN A 419 34.90 14.76 18.59
N GLN A 420 35.92 14.81 19.44
CA GLN A 420 37.05 13.88 19.39
C GLN A 420 37.58 13.60 20.81
N THR A 421 37.76 12.34 21.18
CA THR A 421 38.89 11.86 22.01
C THR A 421 38.87 10.34 22.14
N ASP A 422 39.89 9.68 21.58
CA ASP A 422 40.35 8.37 22.03
C ASP A 422 41.33 8.52 23.21
N GLY A 423 41.52 7.45 23.99
CA GLY A 423 42.86 7.11 24.48
C GLY A 423 43.12 7.05 26.00
N LEU A 424 43.49 5.83 26.42
CA LEU A 424 44.54 5.51 27.41
C LEU A 424 44.35 5.84 28.92
N GLY A 425 44.36 4.79 29.76
CA GLY A 425 45.22 4.83 30.96
C GLY A 425 44.87 3.98 32.21
N LYS A 426 45.49 2.78 32.33
CA LYS A 426 45.95 2.12 33.58
C LYS A 426 44.86 1.61 34.58
N SER A 427 45.09 0.61 35.46
CA SER A 427 46.09 -0.49 35.54
C SER A 427 45.76 -1.49 36.68
N HIS A 428 46.37 -2.69 36.65
CA HIS A 428 46.39 -3.76 37.69
C HIS A 428 45.11 -4.62 37.82
N LYS A 429 45.19 -5.94 38.02
CA LYS A 429 46.24 -6.75 38.72
C LYS A 429 46.80 -7.96 37.92
N ASN A 430 47.95 -8.46 38.36
CA ASN A 430 48.58 -9.74 37.99
C ASN A 430 47.85 -10.91 38.75
N GLU A 431 48.16 -12.22 38.68
CA GLU A 431 49.31 -13.05 38.21
C GLU A 431 48.78 -14.53 38.06
N VAL A 432 49.44 -15.65 37.70
CA VAL A 432 50.84 -16.13 37.59
C VAL A 432 50.94 -17.25 36.49
N SER A 433 52.11 -17.90 36.34
CA SER A 433 52.44 -19.16 35.61
C SER A 433 52.41 -19.10 34.06
N GLN A 434 53.51 -19.33 33.32
CA GLN A 434 54.41 -20.51 33.21
C GLN A 434 53.75 -21.70 32.47
N SER A 435 54.39 -22.37 31.50
CA SER A 435 55.68 -22.14 30.81
C SER A 435 55.78 -22.98 29.53
N CYS A 436 56.55 -22.54 28.52
CA CYS A 436 56.78 -23.26 27.26
C CYS A 436 58.17 -23.93 27.20
N PRO A 437 58.26 -25.16 26.68
CA PRO A 437 59.44 -25.62 25.93
C PRO A 437 59.08 -26.39 24.63
N SER A 438 59.91 -26.49 23.58
CA SER A 438 61.12 -25.73 23.19
C SER A 438 61.70 -26.26 21.85
N LEU A 439 62.22 -25.36 20.99
CA LEU A 439 63.37 -25.58 20.05
C LEU A 439 63.22 -26.68 18.94
N VAL A 440 63.96 -26.74 17.82
CA VAL A 440 65.05 -25.97 17.14
C VAL A 440 64.66 -25.88 15.63
N GLY A 441 64.99 -24.89 14.79
CA GLY A 441 65.71 -23.61 14.95
C GLY A 441 66.55 -23.25 13.69
N VAL A 442 67.13 -22.03 13.66
CA VAL A 442 68.21 -21.48 12.78
C VAL A 442 68.06 -21.54 11.23
N ASN A 443 68.54 -20.58 10.42
CA ASN A 443 69.26 -19.29 10.61
C ASN A 443 68.42 -18.14 10.00
N HIS A 444 68.48 -16.85 10.36
CA HIS A 444 69.49 -15.87 10.85
C HIS A 444 69.88 -14.83 9.76
N ASP A 445 70.10 -13.59 10.21
CA ASP A 445 70.51 -12.36 9.48
C ASP A 445 69.39 -11.64 8.69
N ALA A 446 68.87 -10.46 9.09
CA ALA A 446 69.44 -9.12 9.37
C ALA A 446 69.11 -8.15 8.19
N CYS A 447 68.19 -7.18 8.37
CA CYS A 447 68.46 -5.76 8.73
C CYS A 447 69.02 -4.92 7.54
N GLU A 448 68.60 -3.68 7.24
CA GLU A 448 68.08 -2.56 8.05
C GLU A 448 67.26 -1.53 7.20
N TYR A 449 66.43 -0.68 7.87
CA TYR A 449 65.93 0.68 7.48
C TYR A 449 65.18 0.91 6.13
N ASP A 450 64.58 2.08 5.85
CA ASP A 450 63.51 2.85 6.54
C ASP A 450 62.97 3.97 5.60
N SER A 451 61.78 4.51 5.91
CA SER A 451 61.31 5.89 5.63
C SER A 451 60.85 6.35 4.21
N SER A 452 59.72 7.09 4.22
CA SER A 452 59.32 8.21 3.33
C SER A 452 58.93 8.00 1.84
N ALA A 453 57.60 7.98 1.61
CA ALA A 453 56.79 9.01 0.92
C ALA A 453 57.01 9.46 -0.56
N LEU A 454 55.85 9.77 -1.21
CA LEU A 454 55.60 10.74 -2.30
C LEU A 454 56.06 10.46 -3.76
N GLN A 455 55.17 9.81 -4.53
CA GLN A 455 54.45 10.40 -5.68
C GLN A 455 55.23 11.15 -6.80
N LYS A 456 55.36 10.55 -8.01
CA LYS A 456 55.28 11.25 -9.33
C LYS A 456 55.33 10.36 -10.60
N ALA A 457 54.28 10.48 -11.43
CA ALA A 457 54.24 10.73 -12.90
C ALA A 457 54.91 9.81 -13.97
N GLN A 458 54.37 9.94 -15.21
CA GLN A 458 54.91 9.56 -16.55
C GLN A 458 54.92 8.04 -16.89
N CYS A 459 54.40 7.50 -18.01
CA CYS A 459 54.03 7.97 -19.38
C CYS A 459 55.28 8.28 -20.26
N THR A 460 55.43 7.86 -21.53
CA THR A 460 54.52 7.89 -22.72
C THR A 460 54.91 6.88 -23.86
N GLN A 461 54.16 6.90 -24.98
CA GLN A 461 54.52 6.45 -26.37
C GLN A 461 54.64 4.91 -26.60
N GLU A 462 54.54 4.32 -27.81
CA GLU A 462 54.20 4.69 -29.22
C GLU A 462 53.52 3.42 -29.84
N GLU A 463 52.49 3.40 -30.71
CA GLU A 463 52.22 3.95 -32.07
C GLU A 463 52.90 3.23 -33.26
N GLU A 464 52.12 2.53 -34.11
CA GLU A 464 51.90 2.88 -35.55
C GLU A 464 51.02 1.84 -36.32
N TRP A 465 49.87 2.35 -36.83
CA TRP A 465 49.35 2.31 -38.22
C TRP A 465 49.08 0.99 -38.98
N TRP A 466 47.89 0.87 -39.61
CA TRP A 466 47.61 1.31 -40.99
C TRP A 466 46.10 1.15 -41.32
N TRP A 467 45.55 2.06 -42.15
CA TRP A 467 44.26 1.91 -42.86
C TRP A 467 44.54 1.58 -44.32
N ASP A 468 43.65 0.86 -45.02
CA ASP A 468 43.25 1.27 -46.39
C ASP A 468 41.99 0.58 -46.97
N SER A 469 41.43 1.23 -47.98
CA SER A 469 40.57 0.74 -49.08
C SER A 469 39.09 0.37 -48.84
N GLU A 470 38.26 0.81 -49.79
CA GLU A 470 36.79 0.68 -49.88
C GLU A 470 36.40 -0.51 -50.79
N ARG A 471 35.18 -1.09 -50.65
CA ARG A 471 34.04 -0.84 -51.57
C ARG A 471 32.76 -1.69 -51.36
N GLU A 472 31.65 -1.15 -51.88
CA GLU A 472 30.46 -1.79 -52.48
C GLU A 472 29.82 -3.04 -51.81
N MET A 473 28.59 -2.88 -51.27
CA MET A 473 27.37 -3.47 -51.85
C MET A 473 26.07 -2.97 -51.18
N ASP A 474 25.33 -2.17 -51.94
CA ASP A 474 23.87 -1.94 -52.06
C ASP A 474 22.90 -1.96 -50.85
N ASP A 475 21.94 -1.01 -50.91
CA ASP A 475 20.70 -0.98 -50.12
C ASP A 475 19.74 -2.11 -50.51
N GLU A 476 19.15 -2.80 -49.52
CA GLU A 476 17.69 -2.82 -49.26
C GLU A 476 17.33 -3.76 -48.09
N CYS A 477 16.19 -3.51 -47.45
CA CYS A 477 15.51 -4.38 -46.47
C CYS A 477 16.36 -4.94 -45.29
N TYR A 478 16.18 -4.33 -44.10
CA TYR A 478 15.27 -4.91 -43.10
C TYR A 478 15.05 -3.96 -41.91
N ALA A 479 13.86 -3.37 -41.82
CA ALA A 479 13.44 -2.66 -40.61
C ALA A 479 12.96 -3.68 -39.56
N LEU A 480 13.75 -3.87 -38.49
CA LEU A 480 13.34 -4.65 -37.32
C LEU A 480 13.53 -3.83 -36.05
N ASN A 481 12.43 -3.58 -35.36
CA ASN A 481 12.40 -2.87 -34.08
C ASN A 481 13.18 -3.65 -33.02
N TYR A 482 14.08 -2.96 -32.32
CA TYR A 482 14.68 -3.46 -31.08
C TYR A 482 14.34 -2.49 -29.94
N GLN A 483 13.48 -2.93 -29.03
CA GLN A 483 13.13 -2.20 -27.81
C GLN A 483 13.83 -2.91 -26.64
N GLU A 484 14.65 -2.18 -25.87
CA GLU A 484 15.20 -2.71 -24.63
C GLU A 484 14.14 -2.68 -23.49
N PRO A 485 14.21 -3.63 -22.53
CA PRO A 485 13.04 -4.05 -21.78
C PRO A 485 12.72 -3.16 -20.56
N THR A 486 11.48 -2.68 -20.49
CA THR A 486 10.89 -2.16 -19.26
C THR A 486 10.24 -3.32 -18.49
N ASN A 487 10.74 -3.61 -17.28
CA ASN A 487 10.31 -4.77 -16.47
C ASN A 487 8.94 -4.60 -15.77
N SER A 488 7.95 -4.06 -16.49
CA SER A 488 6.53 -4.26 -16.21
C SER A 488 5.69 -4.02 -17.46
N THR A 489 4.84 -4.99 -17.82
CA THR A 489 3.93 -4.85 -18.95
C THR A 489 2.74 -3.98 -18.53
N LYS A 490 2.81 -2.67 -18.80
CA LYS A 490 1.65 -1.77 -18.78
C LYS A 490 0.97 -1.82 -20.15
N ALA A 491 -0.35 -1.98 -20.18
CA ALA A 491 -1.09 -1.93 -21.45
C ALA A 491 -1.11 -0.48 -21.98
N THR A 492 -0.93 -0.29 -23.29
CA THR A 492 -1.15 1.02 -23.92
C THR A 492 -2.65 1.32 -23.97
N GLN A 493 -3.01 2.61 -24.13
CA GLN A 493 -4.41 2.99 -24.26
C GLN A 493 -5.05 2.33 -25.49
N ASP A 494 -4.33 2.26 -26.62
CA ASP A 494 -4.80 1.60 -27.84
C ASP A 494 -5.03 0.09 -27.65
N GLN A 495 -4.19 -0.59 -26.85
CA GLN A 495 -4.38 -2.00 -26.50
C GLN A 495 -5.62 -2.19 -25.63
N ILE A 496 -5.81 -1.32 -24.63
CA ILE A 496 -6.99 -1.30 -23.76
C ILE A 496 -8.26 -1.09 -24.57
N ASP A 497 -8.29 -0.09 -25.45
CA ASP A 497 -9.50 0.25 -26.22
C ASP A 497 -9.76 -0.73 -27.37
N SER A 498 -8.72 -1.32 -27.98
CA SER A 498 -8.88 -2.43 -28.94
C SER A 498 -9.47 -3.68 -28.28
N PHE A 499 -9.01 -4.02 -27.08
CA PHE A 499 -9.54 -5.13 -26.28
C PHE A 499 -11.01 -4.89 -25.89
N ARG A 500 -11.32 -3.69 -25.40
CA ARG A 500 -12.70 -3.25 -25.09
C ARG A 500 -13.62 -3.25 -26.30
N ALA A 501 -13.14 -2.78 -27.46
CA ALA A 501 -13.89 -2.81 -28.70
C ALA A 501 -14.18 -4.24 -29.16
N SER A 502 -13.20 -5.15 -29.06
CA SER A 502 -13.40 -6.56 -29.40
C SER A 502 -14.44 -7.24 -28.50
N LEU A 503 -14.34 -7.06 -27.16
CA LEU A 503 -15.36 -7.53 -26.21
C LEU A 503 -16.76 -6.96 -26.52
N SER A 504 -16.84 -5.65 -26.85
CA SER A 504 -18.13 -4.98 -27.11
C SER A 504 -18.86 -5.53 -28.34
N LYS A 505 -18.16 -6.10 -29.33
CA LYS A 505 -18.78 -6.73 -30.51
C LYS A 505 -19.51 -8.04 -30.20
N LEU A 506 -19.17 -8.73 -29.10
CA LEU A 506 -19.63 -10.09 -28.82
C LEU A 506 -21.08 -10.17 -28.32
N GLY A 507 -21.70 -9.02 -28.01
CA GLY A 507 -23.08 -8.93 -27.58
C GLY A 507 -23.80 -7.68 -28.10
N ASP A 508 -25.10 -7.62 -27.86
CA ASP A 508 -25.98 -6.48 -28.12
C ASP A 508 -26.45 -5.83 -26.79
N VAL A 509 -26.39 -6.59 -25.69
CA VAL A 509 -26.70 -6.19 -24.32
C VAL A 509 -25.58 -6.67 -23.40
N TYR A 510 -25.14 -5.83 -22.45
CA TYR A 510 -24.18 -6.21 -21.41
C TYR A 510 -24.87 -6.50 -20.07
N VAL A 511 -24.47 -7.58 -19.40
CA VAL A 511 -24.90 -7.94 -18.05
C VAL A 511 -23.69 -8.13 -17.14
N ASN A 512 -23.61 -7.38 -16.03
CA ASN A 512 -22.61 -7.58 -14.99
C ASN A 512 -23.21 -8.39 -13.84
N ASP A 513 -22.69 -9.59 -13.59
CA ASP A 513 -23.05 -10.46 -12.47
C ASP A 513 -21.81 -10.83 -11.61
N ALA A 514 -20.74 -10.05 -11.72
CA ALA A 514 -19.45 -10.29 -11.08
C ALA A 514 -19.12 -9.23 -10.01
N PHE A 515 -20.01 -9.05 -9.03
CA PHE A 515 -19.90 -8.01 -7.99
C PHE A 515 -18.53 -7.99 -7.28
N GLY A 516 -17.92 -9.16 -7.03
CA GLY A 516 -16.57 -9.27 -6.46
C GLY A 516 -15.43 -8.67 -7.28
N THR A 517 -15.68 -8.25 -8.53
CA THR A 517 -14.74 -7.50 -9.37
C THR A 517 -15.14 -6.01 -9.52
N ALA A 518 -16.33 -5.62 -9.09
CA ALA A 518 -16.92 -4.30 -9.39
C ALA A 518 -16.19 -3.10 -8.76
N HIS A 519 -15.35 -3.32 -7.74
CA HIS A 519 -14.42 -2.32 -7.20
C HIS A 519 -13.29 -1.92 -8.16
N ARG A 520 -13.15 -2.62 -9.31
CA ARG A 520 -12.01 -2.45 -10.22
C ARG A 520 -12.44 -1.84 -11.55
N ALA A 521 -11.71 -0.82 -12.00
CA ALA A 521 -11.88 -0.19 -13.31
C ALA A 521 -11.29 -1.03 -14.47
N HIS A 522 -11.48 -2.36 -14.42
CA HIS A 522 -11.02 -3.29 -15.46
C HIS A 522 -11.82 -3.13 -16.75
N SER A 523 -11.22 -3.49 -17.89
CA SER A 523 -11.85 -3.35 -19.21
C SER A 523 -13.19 -4.09 -19.32
N SER A 524 -13.31 -5.27 -18.72
CA SER A 524 -14.59 -6.00 -18.64
C SER A 524 -15.63 -5.43 -17.67
N MET A 525 -15.23 -4.54 -16.75
CA MET A 525 -16.14 -3.88 -15.79
C MET A 525 -16.69 -2.57 -16.32
N VAL A 526 -15.84 -1.75 -16.95
CA VAL A 526 -16.17 -0.36 -17.34
C VAL A 526 -16.08 -0.08 -18.84
N GLY A 527 -15.47 -0.98 -19.63
CA GLY A 527 -15.12 -0.74 -21.02
C GLY A 527 -16.04 -1.37 -22.07
N VAL A 528 -17.07 -2.13 -21.68
CA VAL A 528 -18.02 -2.73 -22.64
C VAL A 528 -19.00 -1.66 -23.11
N ASN A 529 -18.78 -1.13 -24.31
CA ASN A 529 -19.53 0.01 -24.84
C ASN A 529 -20.84 -0.41 -25.52
N LEU A 530 -21.81 -0.85 -24.71
CA LEU A 530 -23.18 -1.14 -25.13
C LEU A 530 -24.18 -0.20 -24.44
N SER A 531 -25.32 0.06 -25.10
CA SER A 531 -26.32 1.02 -24.62
C SER A 531 -26.99 0.58 -23.31
N GLN A 532 -27.35 -0.71 -23.22
CA GLN A 532 -27.91 -1.32 -22.02
C GLN A 532 -26.82 -2.13 -21.29
N LYS A 533 -26.51 -1.68 -20.07
CA LYS A 533 -25.55 -2.29 -19.14
C LYS A 533 -26.29 -2.57 -17.83
N ALA A 534 -26.67 -3.83 -17.59
CA ALA A 534 -27.56 -4.21 -16.49
C ALA A 534 -26.87 -5.09 -15.44
N ALA A 535 -27.35 -5.04 -14.20
CA ALA A 535 -27.02 -6.01 -13.16
C ALA A 535 -27.71 -7.36 -13.43
N GLY A 536 -26.95 -8.45 -13.34
CA GLY A 536 -27.52 -9.81 -13.20
C GLY A 536 -28.12 -10.02 -11.80
N PHE A 537 -28.64 -11.21 -11.48
CA PHE A 537 -29.35 -11.42 -10.22
C PHE A 537 -28.45 -11.50 -8.98
N LEU A 538 -27.20 -11.96 -9.12
CA LEU A 538 -26.23 -11.90 -8.03
C LEU A 538 -25.86 -10.43 -7.77
N MET A 539 -25.50 -9.69 -8.83
CA MET A 539 -25.22 -8.25 -8.72
C MET A 539 -26.41 -7.48 -8.13
N LYS A 540 -27.63 -7.75 -8.61
CA LYS A 540 -28.86 -7.14 -8.10
C LYS A 540 -29.04 -7.44 -6.61
N LYS A 541 -28.87 -8.69 -6.17
CA LYS A 541 -28.99 -9.04 -4.75
C LYS A 541 -28.00 -8.26 -3.89
N GLU A 542 -26.74 -8.17 -4.31
CA GLU A 542 -25.72 -7.41 -3.59
C GLU A 542 -26.12 -5.92 -3.50
N LEU A 543 -26.55 -5.31 -4.62
CA LEU A 543 -27.03 -3.92 -4.66
C LEU A 543 -28.27 -3.68 -3.78
N ASP A 544 -29.28 -4.56 -3.84
CA ASP A 544 -30.50 -4.47 -3.03
C ASP A 544 -30.15 -4.46 -1.53
N TYR A 545 -29.33 -5.42 -1.07
CA TYR A 545 -28.96 -5.52 0.35
C TYR A 545 -28.01 -4.41 0.81
N PHE A 546 -27.04 -3.98 -0.01
CA PHE A 546 -26.19 -2.84 0.36
C PHE A 546 -26.93 -1.49 0.28
N ALA A 547 -27.96 -1.35 -0.56
CA ALA A 547 -28.88 -0.20 -0.49
C ALA A 547 -29.65 -0.18 0.84
N MET A 548 -30.15 -1.33 1.30
CA MET A 548 -30.74 -1.45 2.64
C MET A 548 -29.72 -1.10 3.74
N ALA A 549 -28.44 -1.43 3.59
CA ALA A 549 -27.39 -1.08 4.55
C ALA A 549 -27.03 0.42 4.58
N LEU A 550 -26.97 1.08 3.41
CA LEU A 550 -26.30 2.38 3.24
C LEU A 550 -27.25 3.53 2.86
N GLU A 551 -28.44 3.27 2.34
CA GLU A 551 -29.42 4.31 1.99
C GLU A 551 -30.50 4.47 3.07
N LYS A 552 -31.14 3.37 3.51
CA LYS A 552 -32.29 3.39 4.45
C LYS A 552 -32.31 2.15 5.38
N PRO A 553 -31.39 2.03 6.34
CA PRO A 553 -31.32 0.90 7.25
C PRO A 553 -32.48 0.82 8.24
N ALA A 554 -33.01 -0.39 8.46
CA ALA A 554 -33.98 -0.66 9.52
C ALA A 554 -33.29 -0.58 10.89
N ARG A 555 -33.93 0.11 11.86
CA ARG A 555 -33.32 0.45 13.15
C ARG A 555 -33.94 -0.33 14.33
N PRO A 556 -33.16 -0.71 15.38
CA PRO A 556 -31.72 -0.46 15.55
C PRO A 556 -30.86 -1.20 14.52
N PHE A 557 -29.91 -0.49 13.93
CA PHE A 557 -28.93 -1.03 12.99
C PHE A 557 -27.63 -1.34 13.75
N LEU A 558 -27.13 -2.56 13.63
CA LEU A 558 -25.91 -3.04 14.27
C LEU A 558 -24.82 -3.31 13.22
N ALA A 559 -23.62 -2.77 13.42
CA ALA A 559 -22.40 -3.29 12.79
C ALA A 559 -21.71 -4.30 13.72
N ILE A 560 -21.21 -5.40 13.16
CA ILE A 560 -20.32 -6.34 13.84
C ILE A 560 -19.00 -6.33 13.09
N LEU A 561 -17.94 -5.81 13.70
CA LEU A 561 -16.63 -5.67 13.09
C LEU A 561 -15.62 -6.52 13.87
N GLY A 562 -14.86 -7.34 13.14
CA GLY A 562 -13.83 -8.21 13.71
C GLY A 562 -12.66 -8.44 12.76
N GLY A 563 -11.80 -9.41 13.08
CA GLY A 563 -10.55 -9.68 12.37
C GLY A 563 -9.31 -9.11 13.08
N ALA A 564 -8.18 -9.05 12.35
CA ALA A 564 -6.85 -8.97 12.95
C ALA A 564 -6.36 -7.56 13.32
N LYS A 565 -6.61 -6.55 12.48
CA LYS A 565 -5.97 -5.22 12.56
C LYS A 565 -6.99 -4.08 12.48
N VAL A 566 -6.67 -2.93 13.09
CA VAL A 566 -7.53 -1.74 13.10
C VAL A 566 -7.33 -0.93 11.83
N LYS A 567 -6.07 -0.77 11.38
CA LYS A 567 -5.69 0.08 10.25
C LYS A 567 -6.43 -0.27 8.96
N ASP A 568 -6.64 -1.57 8.73
CA ASP A 568 -7.30 -2.12 7.54
C ASP A 568 -8.84 -1.94 7.60
N LYS A 569 -9.38 -1.34 8.67
CA LYS A 569 -10.82 -1.07 8.89
C LYS A 569 -11.12 0.35 9.36
N ILE A 570 -10.16 1.29 9.33
CA ILE A 570 -10.36 2.69 9.75
C ILE A 570 -11.52 3.33 8.99
N GLN A 571 -11.47 3.28 7.66
CA GLN A 571 -12.49 3.88 6.78
C GLN A 571 -13.86 3.22 6.98
N LEU A 572 -13.87 1.90 7.21
CA LEU A 572 -15.08 1.12 7.47
C LEU A 572 -15.74 1.51 8.79
N ILE A 573 -14.98 1.60 9.89
CA ILE A 573 -15.52 2.05 11.18
C ILE A 573 -16.04 3.49 11.04
N ASN A 574 -15.22 4.39 10.48
CA ASN A 574 -15.54 5.80 10.35
C ASN A 574 -16.86 6.02 9.57
N ASN A 575 -17.04 5.38 8.42
CA ASN A 575 -18.28 5.49 7.63
C ASN A 575 -19.47 4.80 8.31
N MET A 576 -19.29 3.62 8.90
CA MET A 576 -20.38 2.91 9.58
C MET A 576 -20.87 3.64 10.84
N LEU A 577 -20.00 4.40 11.54
CA LEU A 577 -20.39 5.24 12.69
C LEU A 577 -21.39 6.35 12.34
N ASP A 578 -21.52 6.76 11.07
CA ASP A 578 -22.55 7.71 10.63
C ASP A 578 -23.91 7.02 10.34
N GLN A 579 -23.93 5.69 10.30
CA GLN A 579 -25.11 4.91 9.89
C GLN A 579 -25.73 4.07 11.01
N VAL A 580 -24.93 3.45 11.88
CA VAL A 580 -25.43 2.46 12.87
C VAL A 580 -26.04 3.08 14.13
N ASN A 581 -26.68 2.25 14.96
CA ASN A 581 -27.09 2.58 16.32
C ASN A 581 -26.23 1.87 17.37
N GLU A 582 -25.75 0.67 17.05
CA GLU A 582 -24.78 -0.07 17.86
C GLU A 582 -23.64 -0.59 16.97
N MET A 583 -22.47 -0.78 17.57
CA MET A 583 -21.34 -1.47 16.95
C MET A 583 -20.75 -2.49 17.93
N ILE A 584 -20.47 -3.70 17.47
CA ILE A 584 -19.57 -4.66 18.13
C ILE A 584 -18.20 -4.51 17.49
N ILE A 585 -17.15 -4.43 18.31
CA ILE A 585 -15.74 -4.51 17.88
C ILE A 585 -15.11 -5.71 18.60
N GLY A 586 -14.78 -6.76 17.86
CA GLY A 586 -14.20 -8.01 18.38
C GLY A 586 -12.94 -8.45 17.62
N GLY A 587 -12.48 -9.68 17.84
CA GLY A 587 -11.27 -10.21 17.22
C GLY A 587 -9.99 -9.52 17.70
N GLY A 588 -8.88 -9.78 17.01
CA GLY A 588 -7.56 -9.22 17.34
C GLY A 588 -7.52 -7.69 17.38
N MET A 589 -8.32 -7.03 16.54
CA MET A 589 -8.40 -5.57 16.51
C MET A 589 -8.95 -4.95 17.82
N ALA A 590 -9.72 -5.68 18.62
CA ALA A 590 -10.28 -5.19 19.88
C ALA A 590 -9.21 -4.93 20.96
N PHE A 591 -8.08 -5.66 20.95
CA PHE A 591 -7.00 -5.45 21.93
C PHE A 591 -6.33 -4.08 21.79
N THR A 592 -6.31 -3.52 20.57
CA THR A 592 -5.83 -2.15 20.34
C THR A 592 -6.76 -1.12 20.98
N PHE A 593 -8.08 -1.30 20.90
CA PHE A 593 -9.05 -0.45 21.60
C PHE A 593 -8.89 -0.55 23.12
N LEU A 594 -8.85 -1.76 23.68
CA LEU A 594 -8.79 -1.99 25.12
C LEU A 594 -7.47 -1.50 25.75
N LYS A 595 -6.34 -1.66 25.06
CA LYS A 595 -5.05 -1.12 25.51
C LYS A 595 -5.05 0.42 25.53
N VAL A 596 -5.68 1.09 24.55
CA VAL A 596 -5.73 2.56 24.49
C VAL A 596 -6.78 3.17 25.43
N LEU A 597 -7.92 2.49 25.65
CA LEU A 597 -9.06 3.02 26.42
C LEU A 597 -9.04 2.61 27.90
N ASN A 598 -8.53 1.42 28.22
CA ASN A 598 -8.54 0.85 29.57
C ASN A 598 -7.14 0.65 30.16
N ASN A 599 -6.07 0.97 29.42
CA ASN A 599 -4.68 0.63 29.76
C ASN A 599 -4.50 -0.86 30.08
N MET A 600 -5.25 -1.72 29.37
CA MET A 600 -5.25 -3.17 29.58
C MET A 600 -3.89 -3.78 29.19
N GLU A 601 -3.34 -4.66 30.04
CA GLU A 601 -2.26 -5.56 29.65
C GLU A 601 -2.79 -6.61 28.66
N ILE A 602 -2.21 -6.66 27.46
CA ILE A 602 -2.67 -7.56 26.39
C ILE A 602 -1.69 -8.71 26.07
N GLY A 603 -0.60 -8.84 26.83
CA GLY A 603 0.47 -9.80 26.55
C GLY A 603 1.00 -9.66 25.12
N ASN A 604 1.07 -10.78 24.40
CA ASN A 604 1.48 -10.91 23.00
C ASN A 604 0.28 -10.84 22.02
N SER A 605 -0.89 -10.35 22.45
CA SER A 605 -2.06 -10.18 21.56
C SER A 605 -1.80 -9.13 20.47
N LEU A 606 -2.54 -9.22 19.35
CA LEU A 606 -2.38 -8.30 18.23
C LEU A 606 -2.58 -6.84 18.65
N TYR A 607 -1.59 -6.02 18.32
CA TYR A 607 -1.61 -4.57 18.52
C TYR A 607 -1.28 -3.87 17.19
N ASP A 608 -1.84 -2.68 17.01
CA ASP A 608 -1.74 -1.90 15.78
C ASP A 608 -1.38 -0.46 16.16
N ASP A 609 -0.09 -0.14 16.21
CA ASP A 609 0.43 1.15 16.69
C ASP A 609 -0.07 2.35 15.87
N GLU A 610 -0.37 2.16 14.58
CA GLU A 610 -1.00 3.19 13.74
C GLU A 610 -2.50 3.29 14.04
N GLY A 611 -3.20 2.15 14.12
CA GLY A 611 -4.61 2.10 14.51
C GLY A 611 -4.87 2.65 15.92
N ALA A 612 -3.92 2.51 16.84
CA ALA A 612 -4.01 2.99 18.22
C ALA A 612 -4.17 4.52 18.31
N LYS A 613 -3.51 5.26 17.42
CA LYS A 613 -3.49 6.75 17.42
C LYS A 613 -4.89 7.34 17.27
N ILE A 614 -5.74 6.69 16.47
CA ILE A 614 -7.09 7.17 16.13
C ILE A 614 -8.20 6.59 17.02
N VAL A 615 -7.92 5.64 17.92
CA VAL A 615 -8.98 4.98 18.73
C VAL A 615 -9.83 6.00 19.48
N LYS A 616 -9.20 7.06 20.02
CA LYS A 616 -9.90 8.13 20.75
C LYS A 616 -10.81 8.97 19.84
N GLU A 617 -10.39 9.22 18.60
CA GLU A 617 -11.20 9.92 17.58
C GLU A 617 -12.44 9.09 17.20
N LEU A 618 -12.26 7.78 16.94
CA LEU A 618 -13.37 6.87 16.62
C LEU A 618 -14.38 6.77 17.77
N MET A 619 -13.91 6.73 19.02
CA MET A 619 -14.79 6.72 20.19
C MET A 619 -15.51 8.05 20.39
N ALA A 620 -14.83 9.19 20.21
CA ALA A 620 -15.46 10.51 20.27
C ALA A 620 -16.51 10.71 19.16
N LYS A 621 -16.26 10.19 17.94
CA LYS A 621 -17.25 10.17 16.87
C LYS A 621 -18.44 9.26 17.22
N ALA A 622 -18.19 8.09 17.81
CA ALA A 622 -19.26 7.21 18.27
C ALA A 622 -20.15 7.88 19.33
N GLU A 623 -19.56 8.57 20.30
CA GLU A 623 -20.30 9.34 21.31
C GLU A 623 -21.11 10.49 20.69
N LYS A 624 -20.49 11.29 19.83
CA LYS A 624 -21.14 12.39 19.06
C LYS A 624 -22.35 11.89 18.27
N ASN A 625 -22.21 10.75 17.60
CA ASN A 625 -23.28 10.11 16.81
C ASN A 625 -24.22 9.23 17.66
N LYS A 626 -24.00 9.13 18.97
CA LYS A 626 -24.79 8.34 19.94
C LYS A 626 -24.83 6.83 19.60
N VAL A 627 -23.75 6.32 19.02
CA VAL A 627 -23.55 4.90 18.72
C VAL A 627 -23.06 4.18 19.97
N LYS A 628 -23.77 3.13 20.39
CA LYS A 628 -23.30 2.27 21.48
C LYS A 628 -22.21 1.32 20.97
N ILE A 629 -20.98 1.51 21.45
CA ILE A 629 -19.87 0.58 21.22
C ILE A 629 -19.93 -0.56 22.24
N ASN A 630 -19.81 -1.80 21.75
CA ASN A 630 -19.76 -3.03 22.54
C ASN A 630 -18.40 -3.71 22.29
N LEU A 631 -17.49 -3.60 23.25
CA LEU A 631 -16.18 -4.28 23.27
C LEU A 631 -16.25 -5.57 24.10
N PRO A 632 -15.37 -6.56 23.86
CA PRO A 632 -15.24 -7.73 24.72
C PRO A 632 -14.70 -7.35 26.11
N VAL A 633 -15.17 -8.06 27.13
CA VAL A 633 -14.82 -7.88 28.55
C VAL A 633 -13.95 -9.02 29.11
N ASP A 634 -13.93 -10.16 28.39
CA ASP A 634 -13.24 -11.40 28.73
C ASP A 634 -12.78 -12.14 27.47
N PHE A 635 -11.81 -13.02 27.62
CA PHE A 635 -11.03 -13.60 26.51
C PHE A 635 -10.67 -15.06 26.78
N ILE A 636 -10.62 -15.85 25.71
CA ILE A 636 -9.89 -17.11 25.69
C ILE A 636 -8.45 -16.81 25.25
N THR A 637 -7.48 -17.20 26.08
CA THR A 637 -6.05 -16.95 25.84
C THR A 637 -5.30 -18.22 25.46
N ALA A 638 -4.13 -18.05 24.86
CA ALA A 638 -3.24 -19.10 24.41
C ALA A 638 -1.77 -18.79 24.72
N ASP A 639 -0.95 -19.82 24.96
CA ASP A 639 0.51 -19.69 25.16
C ASP A 639 1.32 -19.54 23.85
N LYS A 640 0.71 -19.79 22.70
CA LYS A 640 1.24 -19.60 21.33
C LYS A 640 0.11 -19.48 20.30
N PHE A 641 0.40 -18.97 19.10
CA PHE A 641 -0.55 -18.98 17.98
C PHE A 641 -0.56 -20.35 17.28
N ASP A 642 -1.38 -21.28 17.76
CA ASP A 642 -1.37 -22.69 17.36
C ASP A 642 -2.70 -23.36 17.74
N GLU A 643 -3.22 -24.26 16.90
CA GLU A 643 -4.49 -24.96 17.18
C GLU A 643 -4.45 -25.79 18.47
N HIS A 644 -3.27 -26.26 18.86
CA HIS A 644 -3.00 -27.08 20.04
C HIS A 644 -2.22 -26.30 21.12
N ALA A 645 -2.34 -24.97 21.14
CA ALA A 645 -1.87 -24.14 22.24
C ALA A 645 -2.55 -24.50 23.57
N LYS A 646 -1.88 -24.24 24.71
CA LYS A 646 -2.53 -24.32 26.02
C LYS A 646 -3.49 -23.16 26.18
N THR A 647 -4.75 -23.46 26.42
CA THR A 647 -5.80 -22.46 26.58
C THR A 647 -5.88 -21.93 28.02
N GLY A 648 -6.26 -20.67 28.17
CA GLY A 648 -6.55 -20.00 29.43
C GLY A 648 -7.71 -19.01 29.28
N THR A 649 -7.96 -18.23 30.33
CA THR A 649 -8.99 -17.17 30.33
C THR A 649 -8.47 -15.90 30.97
N ALA A 650 -8.85 -14.74 30.42
CA ALA A 650 -8.50 -13.43 30.94
C ALA A 650 -9.72 -12.49 30.95
N THR A 651 -9.65 -11.39 31.71
CA THR A 651 -10.63 -10.29 31.69
C THR A 651 -9.91 -8.96 31.49
N VAL A 652 -10.64 -7.92 31.07
CA VAL A 652 -10.05 -6.57 30.91
C VAL A 652 -9.42 -6.06 32.22
N ALA A 653 -9.99 -6.41 33.37
CA ALA A 653 -9.48 -6.02 34.68
C ALA A 653 -8.30 -6.87 35.20
N ALA A 654 -8.16 -8.11 34.71
CA ALA A 654 -7.05 -9.00 35.08
C ALA A 654 -5.84 -8.89 34.15
N GLY A 655 -6.05 -8.42 32.91
CA GLY A 655 -5.05 -8.44 31.85
C GLY A 655 -4.80 -9.83 31.26
N ILE A 656 -4.07 -9.87 30.15
CA ILE A 656 -3.54 -11.08 29.53
C ILE A 656 -2.07 -11.21 29.93
N PRO A 657 -1.63 -12.34 30.54
CA PRO A 657 -0.26 -12.51 31.00
C PRO A 657 0.80 -12.31 29.91
N ALA A 658 1.98 -11.82 30.30
CA ALA A 658 3.14 -11.74 29.40
C ALA A 658 3.44 -13.11 28.74
N GLY A 659 3.75 -13.09 27.44
CA GLY A 659 3.92 -14.31 26.63
C GLY A 659 2.62 -14.88 26.05
N TRP A 660 1.48 -14.69 26.72
CA TRP A 660 0.18 -15.19 26.27
C TRP A 660 -0.53 -14.20 25.35
N MET A 661 -1.47 -14.68 24.55
CA MET A 661 -2.28 -13.88 23.61
C MET A 661 -3.75 -14.26 23.66
N GLY A 662 -4.66 -13.31 23.49
CA GLY A 662 -6.10 -13.56 23.37
C GLY A 662 -6.48 -13.89 21.92
N LEU A 663 -7.17 -15.01 21.71
CA LEU A 663 -7.51 -15.52 20.37
C LEU A 663 -9.03 -15.68 20.11
N ASP A 664 -9.88 -15.62 21.15
CA ASP A 664 -11.35 -15.61 21.03
C ASP A 664 -11.97 -14.82 22.19
N CYS A 665 -13.22 -14.36 22.04
CA CYS A 665 -13.93 -13.65 23.11
C CYS A 665 -14.58 -14.62 24.12
N GLY A 666 -14.50 -14.28 25.40
CA GLY A 666 -14.91 -15.13 26.51
C GLY A 666 -16.43 -15.24 26.72
N PRO A 667 -16.87 -16.10 27.67
CA PRO A 667 -18.29 -16.39 27.90
C PRO A 667 -19.16 -15.16 28.22
N GLU A 668 -18.63 -14.13 28.90
CA GLU A 668 -19.41 -12.93 29.25
C GLU A 668 -19.54 -11.98 28.05
N SER A 669 -18.47 -11.79 27.28
CA SER A 669 -18.48 -11.06 25.99
C SER A 669 -19.50 -11.66 25.02
N ASN A 670 -19.59 -12.99 24.98
CA ASN A 670 -20.58 -13.69 24.15
C ASN A 670 -22.02 -13.39 24.56
N LYS A 671 -22.31 -13.20 25.86
CA LYS A 671 -23.64 -12.72 26.32
C LYS A 671 -23.88 -11.29 25.86
N HIS A 672 -22.94 -10.38 26.13
CA HIS A 672 -23.06 -8.95 25.75
C HIS A 672 -23.26 -8.76 24.24
N PHE A 673 -22.54 -9.51 23.41
CA PHE A 673 -22.72 -9.50 21.95
C PHE A 673 -24.07 -10.10 21.53
N ALA A 674 -24.51 -11.20 22.16
CA ALA A 674 -25.80 -11.82 21.89
C ALA A 674 -26.99 -10.91 22.26
N GLU A 675 -26.87 -10.08 23.30
CA GLU A 675 -27.85 -9.05 23.62
C GLU A 675 -27.91 -7.93 22.58
N ALA A 676 -26.77 -7.45 22.09
CA ALA A 676 -26.72 -6.42 21.05
C ALA A 676 -27.33 -6.93 19.72
N VAL A 677 -27.02 -8.18 19.33
CA VAL A 677 -27.69 -8.86 18.22
C VAL A 677 -29.19 -9.00 18.47
N GLY A 678 -29.61 -9.34 19.69
CA GLY A 678 -31.02 -9.46 20.08
C GLY A 678 -31.83 -8.15 20.01
N ARG A 679 -31.19 -6.99 20.07
CA ARG A 679 -31.84 -5.67 19.92
C ARG A 679 -31.97 -5.20 18.46
N ALA A 680 -31.18 -5.77 17.55
CA ALA A 680 -31.09 -5.31 16.17
C ALA A 680 -32.35 -5.62 15.33
N LYS A 681 -32.66 -4.74 14.39
CA LYS A 681 -33.56 -5.01 13.24
C LYS A 681 -32.80 -5.19 11.94
N GLN A 682 -31.57 -4.68 11.87
CA GLN A 682 -30.65 -4.92 10.77
C GLN A 682 -29.23 -5.13 11.29
N ILE A 683 -28.47 -6.03 10.65
CA ILE A 683 -27.09 -6.35 11.01
C ILE A 683 -26.24 -6.38 9.75
N VAL A 684 -25.08 -5.71 9.79
CA VAL A 684 -23.96 -5.91 8.86
C VAL A 684 -22.79 -6.50 9.65
N TRP A 685 -22.27 -7.66 9.26
CA TRP A 685 -21.14 -8.32 9.92
C TRP A 685 -19.95 -8.46 8.96
N ASN A 686 -18.79 -7.91 9.35
CA ASN A 686 -17.53 -8.00 8.61
C ASN A 686 -16.35 -8.37 9.53
N GLY A 687 -15.96 -9.64 9.50
CA GLY A 687 -14.80 -10.23 10.19
C GLY A 687 -15.17 -11.04 11.45
N PRO A 688 -14.56 -12.21 11.69
CA PRO A 688 -14.83 -13.04 12.86
C PRO A 688 -14.33 -12.37 14.16
N VAL A 689 -14.89 -12.76 15.30
CA VAL A 689 -14.55 -12.19 16.62
C VAL A 689 -13.49 -13.00 17.39
N GLY A 690 -12.97 -14.07 16.77
CA GLY A 690 -11.87 -14.92 17.23
C GLY A 690 -11.27 -15.70 16.05
N VAL A 691 -10.23 -16.51 16.32
CA VAL A 691 -9.53 -17.35 15.32
C VAL A 691 -10.39 -18.60 15.01
N PHE A 692 -11.45 -18.38 14.23
CA PHE A 692 -12.51 -19.36 13.93
C PHE A 692 -12.02 -20.61 13.16
N GLU A 693 -10.82 -20.55 12.58
CA GLU A 693 -10.14 -21.65 11.93
C GLU A 693 -9.87 -22.78 12.91
N PHE A 694 -9.39 -22.45 14.11
CA PHE A 694 -9.02 -23.37 15.18
C PHE A 694 -10.20 -23.61 16.14
N GLU A 695 -10.64 -24.86 16.34
CA GLU A 695 -11.86 -25.14 17.14
C GLU A 695 -11.79 -24.63 18.59
N ASN A 696 -10.60 -24.59 19.19
CA ASN A 696 -10.36 -24.04 20.54
C ASN A 696 -10.62 -22.52 20.65
N PHE A 697 -10.63 -21.80 19.52
CA PHE A 697 -10.77 -20.34 19.44
C PHE A 697 -11.89 -19.89 18.48
N ALA A 698 -12.79 -20.81 18.15
CA ALA A 698 -13.93 -20.58 17.25
C ALA A 698 -15.26 -20.35 17.98
N LYS A 699 -15.29 -20.52 19.30
CA LYS A 699 -16.53 -20.59 20.08
C LYS A 699 -17.29 -19.27 20.10
N GLY A 700 -16.60 -18.14 20.22
CA GLY A 700 -17.23 -16.83 20.24
C GLY A 700 -17.83 -16.46 18.89
N THR A 701 -17.06 -16.64 17.82
CA THR A 701 -17.54 -16.46 16.44
C THR A 701 -18.72 -17.38 16.12
N LYS A 702 -18.70 -18.65 16.58
CA LYS A 702 -19.84 -19.56 16.41
C LYS A 702 -21.06 -19.12 17.23
N SER A 703 -20.89 -18.76 18.50
CA SER A 703 -21.97 -18.31 19.37
C SER A 703 -22.66 -17.05 18.81
N LEU A 704 -21.89 -16.16 18.19
CA LEU A 704 -22.41 -14.99 17.52
C LEU A 704 -23.17 -15.35 16.23
N MET A 705 -22.68 -16.30 15.43
CA MET A 705 -23.38 -16.83 14.25
C MET A 705 -24.70 -17.52 14.60
N ASP A 706 -24.71 -18.37 15.63
CA ASP A 706 -25.92 -19.05 16.11
C ASP A 706 -27.01 -18.02 16.49
N LYS A 707 -26.61 -16.91 17.14
CA LYS A 707 -27.52 -15.82 17.53
C LYS A 707 -27.95 -14.93 16.36
N VAL A 708 -27.06 -14.64 15.41
CA VAL A 708 -27.40 -13.92 14.16
C VAL A 708 -28.46 -14.71 13.38
N VAL A 709 -28.29 -16.03 13.23
CA VAL A 709 -29.29 -16.93 12.62
C VAL A 709 -30.62 -16.96 13.38
N GLU A 710 -30.61 -16.91 14.71
CA GLU A 710 -31.83 -16.84 15.54
C GLU A 710 -32.65 -15.56 15.26
N VAL A 711 -31.99 -14.39 15.19
CA VAL A 711 -32.68 -13.13 14.91
C VAL A 711 -33.09 -13.00 13.43
N THR A 712 -32.37 -13.61 12.48
CA THR A 712 -32.81 -13.68 11.07
C THR A 712 -34.16 -14.36 10.95
N LYS A 713 -34.33 -15.52 11.60
CA LYS A 713 -35.62 -16.26 11.64
C LYS A 713 -36.74 -15.44 12.27
N SER A 714 -36.40 -14.46 13.10
CA SER A 714 -37.31 -13.53 13.77
C SER A 714 -37.56 -12.24 12.97
N GLY A 715 -37.12 -12.17 11.70
CA GLY A 715 -37.34 -11.05 10.79
C GLY A 715 -36.26 -9.95 10.83
N CYS A 716 -35.12 -10.18 11.48
CA CYS A 716 -33.97 -9.28 11.35
C CYS A 716 -33.30 -9.44 9.98
N VAL A 717 -32.94 -8.32 9.33
CA VAL A 717 -32.18 -8.35 8.07
C VAL A 717 -30.69 -8.51 8.38
N THR A 718 -30.07 -9.61 7.95
CA THR A 718 -28.68 -9.93 8.29
C THR A 718 -27.81 -10.07 7.04
N ILE A 719 -26.79 -9.21 6.95
CA ILE A 719 -25.88 -9.08 5.81
C ILE A 719 -24.46 -9.47 6.28
N ILE A 720 -23.94 -10.57 5.75
CA ILE A 720 -22.60 -11.06 6.03
C ILE A 720 -21.66 -10.60 4.90
N GLY A 721 -20.56 -9.94 5.24
CA GLY A 721 -19.54 -9.44 4.31
C GLY A 721 -18.12 -9.79 4.74
N GLY A 722 -17.18 -9.69 3.80
CA GLY A 722 -15.78 -10.14 4.00
C GLY A 722 -15.61 -11.66 3.84
N GLY A 723 -14.43 -12.07 3.37
CA GLY A 723 -14.17 -13.47 2.98
C GLY A 723 -14.25 -14.45 4.16
N ASP A 724 -13.71 -14.07 5.31
CA ASP A 724 -13.60 -14.95 6.48
C ASP A 724 -14.97 -15.17 7.14
N THR A 725 -15.80 -14.12 7.21
CA THR A 725 -17.19 -14.20 7.68
C THR A 725 -18.08 -15.04 6.75
N ALA A 726 -17.87 -14.97 5.44
CA ALA A 726 -18.52 -15.87 4.49
C ALA A 726 -18.03 -17.33 4.67
N THR A 727 -16.74 -17.52 4.96
CA THR A 727 -16.14 -18.83 5.26
C THR A 727 -16.69 -19.40 6.57
N CYS A 728 -16.98 -18.57 7.58
CA CYS A 728 -17.73 -18.98 8.78
C CYS A 728 -19.12 -19.52 8.42
N CYS A 729 -19.84 -18.86 7.51
CA CYS A 729 -21.16 -19.33 7.07
C CYS A 729 -21.08 -20.68 6.36
N ALA A 730 -20.07 -20.88 5.50
CA ALA A 730 -19.84 -22.17 4.85
C ALA A 730 -19.43 -23.26 5.86
N LYS A 731 -18.51 -22.97 6.79
CA LYS A 731 -17.99 -23.91 7.82
C LYS A 731 -19.10 -24.48 8.71
N TRP A 732 -20.13 -23.69 9.01
CA TRP A 732 -21.26 -24.10 9.86
C TRP A 732 -22.59 -24.28 9.10
N GLY A 733 -22.57 -24.19 7.76
CA GLY A 733 -23.74 -24.32 6.90
C GLY A 733 -24.86 -23.36 7.29
N THR A 734 -24.58 -22.05 7.35
CA THR A 734 -25.56 -20.99 7.69
C THR A 734 -25.84 -20.01 6.55
N GLU A 735 -25.31 -20.28 5.36
CA GLU A 735 -25.47 -19.45 4.15
C GLU A 735 -26.94 -19.29 3.72
N ASP A 736 -27.78 -20.29 4.00
CA ASP A 736 -29.23 -20.33 3.80
C ASP A 736 -30.05 -19.75 4.97
N LYS A 737 -29.39 -19.42 6.08
CA LYS A 737 -30.00 -19.05 7.38
C LYS A 737 -29.77 -17.59 7.78
N VAL A 738 -29.05 -16.84 6.94
CA VAL A 738 -28.89 -15.38 6.99
C VAL A 738 -29.54 -14.76 5.74
N SER A 739 -29.99 -13.51 5.79
CA SER A 739 -30.65 -12.88 4.63
C SER A 739 -29.73 -12.80 3.40
N HIS A 740 -28.46 -12.45 3.61
CA HIS A 740 -27.46 -12.37 2.55
C HIS A 740 -26.05 -12.69 3.04
N VAL A 741 -25.35 -13.58 2.34
CA VAL A 741 -23.90 -13.67 2.33
C VAL A 741 -23.39 -13.01 1.04
N SER A 742 -22.55 -11.99 1.19
CA SER A 742 -21.88 -11.33 0.07
C SER A 742 -20.80 -12.24 -0.53
N THR A 743 -20.80 -12.30 -1.86
CA THR A 743 -19.75 -12.91 -2.69
C THR A 743 -18.62 -11.92 -3.01
N GLY A 744 -18.84 -10.64 -2.72
CA GLY A 744 -18.05 -9.50 -3.17
C GLY A 744 -16.68 -9.34 -2.50
N GLY A 745 -16.51 -9.86 -1.28
CA GLY A 745 -15.25 -9.76 -0.54
C GLY A 745 -14.78 -8.32 -0.37
N GLY A 746 -13.68 -7.94 -1.05
CA GLY A 746 -13.16 -6.57 -1.08
C GLY A 746 -14.15 -5.54 -1.67
N ALA A 747 -14.99 -5.94 -2.63
CA ALA A 747 -16.01 -5.04 -3.19
C ALA A 747 -17.04 -4.59 -2.15
N SER A 748 -17.43 -5.48 -1.23
CA SER A 748 -18.29 -5.12 -0.10
C SER A 748 -17.57 -4.29 0.96
N LEU A 749 -16.27 -4.50 1.16
CA LEU A 749 -15.49 -3.66 2.09
C LEU A 749 -15.46 -2.22 1.57
N GLU A 750 -15.02 -2.01 0.32
CA GLU A 750 -14.95 -0.68 -0.29
C GLU A 750 -16.33 0.00 -0.36
N LEU A 751 -17.40 -0.75 -0.61
CA LEU A 751 -18.76 -0.21 -0.61
C LEU A 751 -19.23 0.21 0.79
N LEU A 752 -18.93 -0.58 1.83
CA LEU A 752 -19.21 -0.22 3.23
C LEU A 752 -18.28 0.88 3.78
N GLU A 753 -17.15 1.13 3.13
CA GLU A 753 -16.28 2.31 3.34
C GLU A 753 -16.82 3.57 2.62
N GLY A 754 -17.91 3.46 1.86
CA GLY A 754 -18.54 4.57 1.13
C GLY A 754 -17.94 4.87 -0.25
N LYS A 755 -17.05 4.01 -0.77
CA LYS A 755 -16.42 4.19 -2.08
C LYS A 755 -17.37 3.87 -3.22
N VAL A 756 -17.23 4.59 -4.33
CA VAL A 756 -17.92 4.28 -5.59
C VAL A 756 -17.22 3.09 -6.26
N LEU A 757 -17.97 2.01 -6.51
CA LEU A 757 -17.48 0.85 -7.24
C LEU A 757 -17.58 1.09 -8.77
N PRO A 758 -16.46 1.17 -9.53
CA PRO A 758 -16.50 1.51 -10.97
C PRO A 758 -17.39 0.60 -11.83
N GLY A 759 -17.40 -0.70 -11.54
CA GLY A 759 -18.24 -1.69 -12.24
C GLY A 759 -19.72 -1.67 -11.85
N VAL A 760 -20.10 -0.94 -10.79
CA VAL A 760 -21.50 -0.57 -10.49
C VAL A 760 -21.83 0.76 -11.15
N ASP A 761 -20.93 1.74 -11.13
CA ASP A 761 -21.17 3.03 -11.78
C ASP A 761 -21.41 2.89 -13.29
N ALA A 762 -20.61 2.05 -13.95
CA ALA A 762 -20.75 1.75 -15.38
C ALA A 762 -22.08 1.09 -15.78
N LEU A 763 -22.92 0.65 -14.83
CA LEU A 763 -24.28 0.18 -15.10
C LEU A 763 -25.20 1.36 -15.47
N SER A 764 -26.06 1.14 -16.47
CA SER A 764 -27.12 2.06 -16.87
C SER A 764 -28.06 2.35 -15.69
N SER A 765 -28.71 3.51 -15.69
CA SER A 765 -29.83 3.78 -14.77
C SER A 765 -31.06 2.93 -15.11
N ALA A 766 -31.88 2.66 -14.10
CA ALA A 766 -33.11 1.86 -14.16
C ALA A 766 -34.33 2.58 -14.79
#